data_AF-A0A327VDC7-F1
#
_entry.id   AF-A0A327VDC7-F1
#
_cell.length_a   1.000
_cell.length_b   1.000
_cell.length_c   1.000
_cell.angle_alpha   90.00
_cell.angle_beta   90.00
_cell.angle_gamma   90.00
#
_symmetry.space_group_name_H-M   'P 1'
#
loop_
_entity.id
_entity.type
_entity.pdbx_description
1 polymer ?
#
loop_
_entity_poly.entity_id
_entity_poly.type
_entity_poly.pdbx_seq_one_letter_code
_entity_poly.pdbx_strand_id
1 'polypeptide(L)'
;MTPLDAGGREETEEPRRYLIAASVARYPKCPDWDRPGLVEARDQIVELFTQKLGYRHHTALGADPTVLQLREQLRAFCTSRERREDDLVVVYLSGHGEVDDAGNEHMLLMSDTDPADVSFTALPTGELVRVFSGTKVRRLLLILDTCYSGQGGNELAAAALKRLTSTWTPSASSPGLVIVSSAQPHQQATAGLFPDLLAQVASSQALAGHAPKHLSVSAVVQQINDHPDKPAYQHVSLSLLGLSGEPPDFLTNPRHNVRLTEVDLALQEAAEFEEHARRRDTEFYSRLLVRAMGSYSGRLAHGWWFCGRHQALTEIATWINNGVIDNSNAVQDPLFDDPFSPAAVSDRDVRVVTAGPGSGKTAILGLIAALTMPERRRTVPVDAIGLGPKMIPAEDSVDVVMYAQGITNTQVLSGLAAAAGFKCASVGEFLERLGQRTSASQRPFTALIDALDESATPDTLCSQIIRPLIEHSKGRIRLLLGTRKNLLDCLGIKLHEQRRVMDLDSPRYADRDALRAYTILNLVDSHSSSPYQSAHPRLLGQVARAVEMAAGTSFLVARFAAYTLAAADEVVADPRDPEWRASLPKHAGQAMQDDLTQRLGDDAQRAADLLRPLAYAEGQGLPWEGIWAPLASAIAGRTYTDDDLLWLRSNAGSYVVEAVENGRSAYRLYHQALNDHLQRGADFRAIHSAFVDTLTKRVPYRGDATRDWFRAHPYALNHLATHAAAAGRIDDVLLDAEYLVHAAPYSLTSHLQRVSTDEGRLTAAVYRTALNLHAPAATSVRRQALALNAARADATALLDQLTSHAAPGDWTPRWATGSDLSKSLRETMSGHAHSVAAVACTSLDDIPVAVTGSYDNTVRVWDLREGQQIGEPLTGH
;
A
#
# COMPACT_ATOMS: atom_id res chain seq x y z
N MET A 1 38.42 19.79 -38.07
CA MET A 1 38.50 18.86 -36.92
C MET A 1 37.41 19.24 -35.96
N THR A 2 36.38 18.42 -35.94
CA THR A 2 35.13 18.50 -35.17
C THR A 2 35.38 18.23 -33.68
N PRO A 3 34.62 18.86 -32.75
CA PRO A 3 34.56 18.41 -31.37
C PRO A 3 33.66 17.18 -31.27
N LEU A 4 34.13 16.18 -30.52
CA LEU A 4 33.47 14.90 -30.25
C LEU A 4 32.32 15.03 -29.26
N ASP A 5 31.34 14.18 -29.49
CA ASP A 5 30.03 14.00 -28.87
C ASP A 5 29.93 14.16 -27.34
N ALA A 6 28.93 14.94 -26.93
CA ALA A 6 28.26 14.80 -25.65
C ALA A 6 27.35 13.56 -25.72
N GLY A 7 27.66 12.54 -24.93
CA GLY A 7 26.79 11.38 -24.73
C GLY A 7 25.45 11.81 -24.15
N GLY A 8 24.38 11.57 -24.91
CA GLY A 8 23.00 11.82 -24.53
C GLY A 8 22.62 11.02 -23.29
N ARG A 9 21.93 11.69 -22.36
CA ARG A 9 21.08 11.05 -21.37
C ARG A 9 19.98 10.31 -22.13
N GLU A 10 19.88 8.99 -22.01
CA GLU A 10 18.68 8.26 -22.40
C GLU A 10 17.55 8.70 -21.47
N GLU A 11 16.76 9.67 -21.91
CA GLU A 11 15.40 9.87 -21.39
C GLU A 11 14.61 8.58 -21.72
N THR A 12 14.16 7.88 -20.69
CA THR A 12 13.22 6.78 -20.83
C THR A 12 11.88 7.34 -21.32
N GLU A 13 11.67 7.35 -22.64
CA GLU A 13 10.41 7.79 -23.27
C GLU A 13 9.23 6.99 -22.70
N GLU A 14 8.18 7.66 -22.22
CA GLU A 14 6.95 7.01 -21.74
C GLU A 14 6.31 6.10 -22.82
N PRO A 15 5.67 4.97 -22.43
CA PRO A 15 5.06 4.04 -23.36
C PRO A 15 3.94 4.72 -24.15
N ARG A 16 3.98 4.58 -25.47
CA ARG A 16 3.03 5.27 -26.36
C ARG A 16 1.69 4.54 -26.38
N ARG A 17 0.60 5.30 -26.30
CA ARG A 17 -0.78 4.80 -26.18
C ARG A 17 -1.54 4.98 -27.49
N TYR A 18 -2.07 3.89 -28.05
CA TYR A 18 -2.79 3.88 -29.32
C TYR A 18 -4.16 3.22 -29.19
N LEU A 19 -5.19 3.89 -29.72
CA LEU A 19 -6.56 3.39 -29.79
C LEU A 19 -6.90 3.10 -31.25
N ILE A 20 -7.48 1.92 -31.49
CA ILE A 20 -8.12 1.56 -32.76
C ILE A 20 -9.57 1.24 -32.43
N ALA A 21 -10.52 2.04 -32.90
CA ALA A 21 -11.93 1.86 -32.60
C ALA A 21 -12.74 1.67 -33.88
N ALA A 22 -13.44 0.56 -33.99
CA ALA A 22 -14.30 0.24 -35.12
C ALA A 22 -15.71 -0.19 -34.66
N SER A 23 -16.71 0.20 -35.45
CA SER A 23 -18.10 -0.18 -35.25
C SER A 23 -18.71 -0.62 -36.57
N VAL A 24 -19.43 -1.74 -36.57
CA VAL A 24 -20.24 -2.14 -37.72
C VAL A 24 -21.70 -1.80 -37.41
N ALA A 25 -22.15 -0.67 -37.91
CA ALA A 25 -23.49 -0.12 -37.71
C ALA A 25 -24.42 -0.39 -38.89
N ARG A 26 -23.88 -0.61 -40.09
CA ARG A 26 -24.64 -0.88 -41.33
C ARG A 26 -24.21 -2.18 -41.98
N TYR A 27 -25.20 -2.97 -42.38
CA TYR A 27 -25.07 -4.26 -43.04
C TYR A 27 -25.81 -4.21 -44.39
N PRO A 28 -25.15 -3.78 -45.48
CA PRO A 28 -25.78 -3.62 -46.80
C PRO A 28 -26.53 -4.85 -47.32
N LYS A 29 -26.13 -6.05 -46.92
CA LYS A 29 -26.77 -7.32 -47.29
C LYS A 29 -27.91 -7.74 -46.34
N CYS A 30 -28.06 -7.11 -45.18
CA CYS A 30 -29.09 -7.38 -44.18
C CYS A 30 -29.45 -6.13 -43.36
N PRO A 31 -30.28 -5.22 -43.89
CA PRO A 31 -30.63 -3.97 -43.21
C PRO A 31 -31.28 -4.14 -41.82
N ASP A 32 -31.88 -5.30 -41.53
CA ASP A 32 -32.48 -5.61 -40.22
C ASP A 32 -31.43 -5.67 -39.08
N TRP A 33 -30.17 -5.92 -39.46
CA TRP A 33 -29.04 -5.90 -38.54
C TRP A 33 -28.52 -4.48 -38.29
N ASP A 34 -28.99 -3.45 -38.99
CA ASP A 34 -28.49 -2.09 -38.80
C ASP A 34 -28.71 -1.60 -37.36
N ARG A 35 -27.67 -1.00 -36.80
CA ARG A 35 -27.64 -0.44 -35.45
C ARG A 35 -26.92 0.92 -35.50
N PRO A 36 -27.60 1.99 -35.92
CA PRO A 36 -26.97 3.30 -36.11
C PRO A 36 -26.35 3.86 -34.81
N GLY A 37 -26.91 3.52 -33.64
CA GLY A 37 -26.37 3.91 -32.33
C GLY A 37 -24.97 3.35 -32.02
N LEU A 38 -24.48 2.35 -32.77
CA LEU A 38 -23.10 1.85 -32.58
C LEU A 38 -22.03 2.85 -33.06
N VAL A 39 -22.40 3.76 -33.97
CA VAL A 39 -21.50 4.86 -34.37
C VAL A 39 -21.30 5.82 -33.20
N GLU A 40 -22.38 6.19 -32.53
CA GLU A 40 -22.35 7.05 -31.33
C GLU A 40 -21.57 6.37 -30.19
N ALA A 41 -21.79 5.06 -29.98
CA ALA A 41 -21.07 4.26 -28.99
C ALA A 41 -19.55 4.21 -29.27
N ARG A 42 -19.14 4.08 -30.53
CA ARG A 42 -17.73 4.19 -30.93
C ARG A 42 -17.18 5.58 -30.65
N ASP A 43 -17.92 6.61 -31.00
CA ASP A 43 -17.45 7.99 -30.83
C ASP A 43 -17.31 8.35 -29.34
N GLN A 44 -18.17 7.83 -28.46
CA GLN A 44 -18.02 7.90 -26.99
C GLN A 44 -16.71 7.24 -26.52
N ILE A 45 -16.36 6.06 -27.04
CA ILE A 45 -15.07 5.40 -26.71
C ILE A 45 -13.88 6.21 -27.22
N VAL A 46 -13.95 6.71 -28.46
CA VAL A 46 -12.89 7.56 -29.01
C VAL A 46 -12.71 8.80 -28.15
N GLU A 47 -13.80 9.46 -27.74
CA GLU A 47 -13.78 10.61 -26.86
C GLU A 47 -13.17 10.27 -25.49
N LEU A 48 -13.65 9.22 -24.82
CA LEU A 48 -13.16 8.76 -23.52
C LEU A 48 -11.65 8.51 -23.56
N PHE A 49 -11.18 7.72 -24.54
CA PHE A 49 -9.78 7.31 -24.61
C PHE A 49 -8.86 8.45 -25.03
N THR A 50 -9.29 9.31 -25.96
CA THR A 50 -8.43 10.41 -26.46
C THR A 50 -8.42 11.60 -25.51
N GLN A 51 -9.57 12.00 -24.95
CA GLN A 51 -9.66 13.20 -24.11
C GLN A 51 -9.32 12.91 -22.64
N LYS A 52 -9.75 11.75 -22.09
CA LYS A 52 -9.59 11.45 -20.66
C LYS A 52 -8.46 10.46 -20.35
N LEU A 53 -8.19 9.50 -21.23
CA LEU A 53 -7.19 8.44 -20.98
C LEU A 53 -5.85 8.65 -21.71
N GLY A 54 -5.70 9.69 -22.54
CA GLY A 54 -4.42 10.05 -23.17
C GLY A 54 -3.99 9.18 -24.34
N TYR A 55 -4.92 8.56 -25.06
CA TYR A 55 -4.64 7.72 -26.22
C TYR A 55 -4.62 8.50 -27.54
N ARG A 56 -3.81 8.05 -28.50
CA ARG A 56 -3.86 8.52 -29.89
C ARG A 56 -4.77 7.62 -30.70
N HIS A 57 -5.86 8.17 -31.24
CA HIS A 57 -6.75 7.42 -32.10
C HIS A 57 -6.14 7.23 -33.49
N HIS A 58 -6.04 5.98 -33.94
CA HIS A 58 -5.65 5.62 -35.28
C HIS A 58 -6.90 5.48 -36.15
N THR A 59 -7.09 6.43 -37.06
CA THR A 59 -8.32 6.60 -37.85
C THR A 59 -8.45 5.68 -39.07
N ALA A 60 -7.49 4.76 -39.29
CA ALA A 60 -7.55 3.86 -40.44
C ALA A 60 -8.84 3.03 -40.43
N LEU A 61 -9.27 2.61 -39.23
CA LEU A 61 -10.53 1.89 -39.02
C LEU A 61 -11.64 2.88 -38.61
N GLY A 62 -12.69 2.91 -39.43
CA GLY A 62 -13.86 3.78 -39.29
C GLY A 62 -15.13 3.02 -38.90
N ALA A 63 -16.27 3.52 -39.37
CA ALA A 63 -17.52 2.78 -39.34
C ALA A 63 -17.57 1.75 -40.50
N ASP A 64 -18.25 0.64 -40.25
CA ASP A 64 -18.60 -0.40 -41.22
C ASP A 64 -17.43 -1.06 -41.96
N PRO A 65 -16.32 -1.42 -41.30
CA PRO A 65 -15.21 -2.09 -41.98
C PRO A 65 -15.60 -3.48 -42.51
N THR A 66 -15.01 -3.85 -43.64
CA THR A 66 -15.05 -5.24 -44.14
C THR A 66 -14.07 -6.13 -43.41
N VAL A 67 -14.22 -7.46 -43.52
CA VAL A 67 -13.25 -8.44 -42.98
C VAL A 67 -11.82 -8.15 -43.47
N LEU A 68 -11.67 -7.86 -44.78
CA LEU A 68 -10.37 -7.60 -45.39
C LEU A 68 -9.77 -6.30 -44.86
N GLN A 69 -10.56 -5.22 -44.80
CA GLN A 69 -10.11 -3.92 -44.29
C GLN A 69 -9.64 -4.03 -42.83
N LEU A 70 -10.41 -4.70 -41.97
CA LEU A 70 -10.05 -4.91 -40.56
C LEU A 70 -8.71 -5.66 -40.44
N ARG A 71 -8.53 -6.75 -41.19
CA ARG A 71 -7.29 -7.55 -41.16
C ARG A 71 -6.09 -6.76 -41.65
N GLU A 72 -6.18 -6.16 -42.83
CA GLU A 72 -5.06 -5.46 -43.47
C GLU A 72 -4.61 -4.25 -42.64
N GLN A 73 -5.56 -3.47 -42.13
CA GLN A 73 -5.25 -2.26 -41.38
C GLN A 73 -4.69 -2.57 -39.99
N LEU A 74 -5.26 -3.53 -39.26
CA LEU A 74 -4.68 -3.98 -37.99
C LEU A 74 -3.27 -4.57 -38.21
N ARG A 75 -3.07 -5.33 -39.28
CA ARG A 75 -1.75 -5.91 -39.60
C ARG A 75 -0.74 -4.84 -39.99
N ALA A 76 -1.10 -3.89 -40.83
CA ALA A 76 -0.26 -2.78 -41.25
C ALA A 76 0.17 -1.93 -40.05
N PHE A 77 -0.76 -1.67 -39.12
CA PHE A 77 -0.46 -0.98 -37.88
C PHE A 77 0.54 -1.76 -37.02
N CYS A 78 0.27 -3.03 -36.72
CA CYS A 78 1.09 -3.82 -35.80
C CYS A 78 2.48 -4.18 -36.37
N THR A 79 2.63 -4.21 -37.69
CA THR A 79 3.91 -4.53 -38.37
C THR A 79 4.74 -3.31 -38.74
N SER A 80 4.23 -2.09 -38.51
CA SER A 80 4.95 -0.85 -38.78
C SER A 80 6.30 -0.79 -38.05
N ARG A 81 7.33 -0.26 -38.74
CA ARG A 81 8.67 -0.08 -38.16
C ARG A 81 8.70 0.86 -36.96
N GLU A 82 7.68 1.72 -36.85
CA GLU A 82 7.52 2.65 -35.73
C GLU A 82 7.04 1.98 -34.44
N ARG A 83 6.52 0.74 -34.50
CA ARG A 83 6.03 0.00 -33.33
C ARG A 83 7.16 -0.44 -32.42
N ARG A 84 6.93 -0.34 -31.12
CA ARG A 84 7.82 -0.81 -30.07
C ARG A 84 7.17 -1.89 -29.21
N GLU A 85 7.98 -2.56 -28.39
CA GLU A 85 7.49 -3.63 -27.51
C GLU A 85 6.71 -3.09 -26.31
N ASP A 86 6.98 -1.85 -25.90
CA ASP A 86 6.36 -1.16 -24.78
C ASP A 86 5.07 -0.40 -25.14
N ASP A 87 4.75 -0.26 -26.43
CA ASP A 87 3.53 0.40 -26.92
C ASP A 87 2.27 -0.27 -26.32
N LEU A 88 1.39 0.54 -25.74
CA LEU A 88 0.08 0.12 -25.25
C LEU A 88 -0.96 0.29 -26.36
N VAL A 89 -1.51 -0.83 -26.85
CA VAL A 89 -2.51 -0.82 -27.92
C VAL A 89 -3.87 -1.24 -27.37
N VAL A 90 -4.88 -0.42 -27.60
CA VAL A 90 -6.28 -0.72 -27.29
C VAL A 90 -7.05 -0.87 -28.59
N VAL A 91 -7.74 -1.99 -28.76
CA VAL A 91 -8.60 -2.26 -29.91
C VAL A 91 -10.03 -2.40 -29.40
N TYR A 92 -10.91 -1.49 -29.81
CA TYR A 92 -12.34 -1.54 -29.52
C TYR A 92 -13.10 -1.95 -30.78
N LEU A 93 -13.85 -3.06 -30.69
CA LEU A 93 -14.71 -3.56 -31.76
C LEU A 93 -16.14 -3.66 -31.25
N SER A 94 -17.06 -3.05 -31.99
CA SER A 94 -18.50 -3.13 -31.71
C SER A 94 -19.28 -3.51 -32.97
N GLY A 95 -20.38 -4.24 -32.80
CA GLY A 95 -21.15 -4.82 -33.90
C GLY A 95 -21.96 -6.03 -33.44
N HIS A 96 -22.50 -6.78 -34.39
CA HIS A 96 -23.11 -8.07 -34.06
C HIS A 96 -22.06 -9.17 -33.94
N GLY A 97 -22.31 -10.06 -32.99
CA GLY A 97 -21.61 -11.32 -32.83
C GLY A 97 -22.61 -12.45 -32.95
N GLU A 98 -22.22 -13.52 -33.62
CA GLU A 98 -23.00 -14.74 -33.77
C GLU A 98 -22.11 -15.95 -33.42
N VAL A 99 -22.71 -17.12 -33.20
CA VAL A 99 -21.96 -18.36 -32.99
C VAL A 99 -22.19 -19.23 -34.23
N ASP A 100 -21.17 -19.96 -34.67
CA ASP A 100 -21.29 -20.90 -35.79
C ASP A 100 -22.41 -21.94 -35.58
N ASP A 101 -22.84 -22.62 -36.66
CA ASP A 101 -23.94 -23.60 -36.62
C ASP A 101 -23.70 -24.76 -35.64
N ALA A 102 -22.43 -25.01 -35.29
CA ALA A 102 -22.03 -26.02 -34.33
C ALA A 102 -22.03 -25.53 -32.87
N GLY A 103 -22.21 -24.23 -32.64
CA GLY A 103 -22.24 -23.61 -31.32
C GLY A 103 -20.85 -23.47 -30.67
N ASN A 104 -19.78 -23.58 -31.45
CA ASN A 104 -18.39 -23.77 -31.01
C ASN A 104 -17.44 -22.62 -31.37
N GLU A 105 -17.84 -21.66 -32.22
CA GLU A 105 -16.97 -20.53 -32.59
C GLU A 105 -17.73 -19.20 -32.67
N HIS A 106 -17.26 -18.16 -31.96
CA HIS A 106 -17.80 -16.81 -32.03
C HIS A 106 -17.30 -16.04 -33.25
N MET A 107 -18.25 -15.57 -34.04
CA MET A 107 -18.06 -14.89 -35.32
C MET A 107 -18.45 -13.41 -35.18
N LEU A 108 -17.55 -12.51 -35.56
CA LEU A 108 -17.82 -11.08 -35.70
C LEU A 108 -18.44 -10.82 -37.08
N LEU A 109 -19.68 -10.31 -37.09
CA LEU A 109 -20.40 -9.93 -38.30
C LEU A 109 -19.88 -8.57 -38.78
N MET A 110 -19.25 -8.56 -39.95
CA MET A 110 -18.68 -7.38 -40.60
C MET A 110 -19.63 -6.83 -41.68
N SER A 111 -19.33 -5.66 -42.26
CA SER A 111 -20.23 -5.03 -43.23
C SER A 111 -20.42 -5.84 -44.52
N ASP A 112 -19.46 -6.70 -44.88
CA ASP A 112 -19.49 -7.57 -46.04
C ASP A 112 -20.03 -8.99 -45.77
N THR A 113 -20.40 -9.29 -44.52
CA THR A 113 -20.93 -10.60 -44.14
C THR A 113 -22.25 -10.91 -44.85
N ASP A 114 -22.34 -12.12 -45.39
CA ASP A 114 -23.51 -12.64 -46.08
C ASP A 114 -24.40 -13.42 -45.10
N PRO A 115 -25.67 -13.01 -44.87
CA PRO A 115 -26.57 -13.72 -43.98
C PRO A 115 -26.87 -15.16 -44.42
N ALA A 116 -26.70 -15.48 -45.71
CA ALA A 116 -26.91 -16.82 -46.22
C ALA A 116 -25.70 -17.75 -45.95
N ASP A 117 -24.55 -17.19 -45.59
CA ASP A 117 -23.31 -17.93 -45.32
C ASP A 117 -22.44 -17.21 -44.29
N VAL A 118 -22.99 -17.05 -43.08
CA VAL A 118 -22.31 -16.38 -41.96
C VAL A 118 -21.02 -17.11 -41.60
N SER A 119 -21.04 -18.45 -41.60
CA SER A 119 -19.90 -19.29 -41.22
C SER A 119 -18.63 -19.01 -42.05
N PHE A 120 -18.77 -18.70 -43.34
CA PHE A 120 -17.64 -18.47 -44.24
C PHE A 120 -17.29 -16.98 -44.40
N THR A 121 -18.29 -16.10 -44.31
CA THR A 121 -18.14 -14.68 -44.66
C THR A 121 -18.01 -13.75 -43.46
N ALA A 122 -18.31 -14.21 -42.24
CA ALA A 122 -18.00 -13.49 -41.01
C ALA A 122 -16.54 -13.70 -40.58
N LEU A 123 -16.06 -12.91 -39.62
CA LEU A 123 -14.70 -13.03 -39.10
C LEU A 123 -14.71 -13.88 -37.82
N PRO A 124 -14.12 -15.10 -37.81
CA PRO A 124 -13.94 -15.82 -36.56
C PRO A 124 -13.04 -15.02 -35.62
N THR A 125 -13.49 -14.83 -34.39
CA THR A 125 -12.82 -13.95 -33.43
C THR A 125 -11.41 -14.44 -33.13
N GLY A 126 -11.22 -15.78 -33.05
CA GLY A 126 -9.93 -16.45 -32.91
C GLY A 126 -8.89 -16.07 -33.97
N GLU A 127 -9.31 -15.63 -35.16
CA GLU A 127 -8.39 -15.21 -36.21
C GLU A 127 -7.76 -13.83 -35.97
N LEU A 128 -8.36 -12.97 -35.14
CA LEU A 128 -7.77 -11.67 -34.79
C LEU A 128 -6.39 -11.84 -34.15
N VAL A 129 -6.16 -12.92 -33.39
CA VAL A 129 -4.86 -13.25 -32.79
C VAL A 129 -3.76 -13.41 -33.84
N ARG A 130 -4.09 -13.90 -35.06
CA ARG A 130 -3.10 -14.06 -36.15
C ARG A 130 -2.53 -12.74 -36.60
N VAL A 131 -3.31 -11.67 -36.52
CA VAL A 131 -2.86 -10.32 -36.91
C VAL A 131 -1.68 -9.88 -36.05
N PHE A 132 -1.64 -10.31 -34.78
CA PHE A 132 -0.60 -9.95 -33.81
C PHE A 132 0.60 -10.91 -33.79
N SER A 133 0.53 -12.01 -34.53
CA SER A 133 1.60 -13.01 -34.61
C SER A 133 2.84 -12.47 -35.35
N GLY A 134 4.02 -12.55 -34.73
CA GLY A 134 5.28 -12.05 -35.30
C GLY A 134 5.42 -10.53 -35.34
N THR A 135 4.63 -9.82 -34.52
CA THR A 135 4.69 -8.35 -34.39
C THR A 135 5.52 -7.93 -33.18
N LYS A 136 5.94 -6.66 -33.14
CA LYS A 136 6.65 -6.08 -31.99
C LYS A 136 5.71 -5.75 -30.82
N VAL A 137 4.40 -5.59 -31.06
CA VAL A 137 3.45 -5.20 -30.01
C VAL A 137 3.29 -6.33 -28.99
N ARG A 138 3.57 -6.04 -27.72
CA ARG A 138 3.49 -7.03 -26.62
C ARG A 138 2.39 -6.75 -25.59
N ARG A 139 1.77 -5.57 -25.59
CA ARG A 139 0.75 -5.14 -24.62
C ARG A 139 -0.53 -4.71 -25.34
N LEU A 140 -1.51 -5.61 -25.38
CA LEU A 140 -2.76 -5.42 -26.13
C LEU A 140 -3.99 -5.57 -25.21
N LEU A 141 -4.87 -4.58 -25.24
CA LEU A 141 -6.22 -4.65 -24.66
C LEU A 141 -7.24 -4.71 -25.79
N LEU A 142 -7.95 -5.83 -25.90
CA LEU A 142 -9.04 -6.03 -26.86
C LEU A 142 -10.38 -5.90 -26.12
N ILE A 143 -11.21 -4.94 -26.54
CA ILE A 143 -12.55 -4.72 -26.01
C ILE A 143 -13.55 -5.14 -27.10
N LEU A 144 -14.33 -6.19 -26.80
CA LEU A 144 -15.37 -6.73 -27.68
C LEU A 144 -16.74 -6.33 -27.13
N ASP A 145 -17.38 -5.37 -27.78
CA ASP A 145 -18.74 -4.93 -27.47
C ASP A 145 -19.75 -5.49 -28.49
N THR A 146 -19.91 -6.81 -28.47
CA THR A 146 -20.83 -7.56 -29.34
C THR A 146 -21.68 -8.55 -28.54
N CYS A 147 -22.83 -8.95 -29.08
CA CYS A 147 -23.62 -10.06 -28.54
C CYS A 147 -22.81 -11.37 -28.55
N TYR A 148 -23.01 -12.25 -27.56
CA TYR A 148 -22.30 -13.53 -27.42
C TYR A 148 -20.76 -13.44 -27.28
N SER A 149 -20.20 -12.25 -27.03
CA SER A 149 -18.76 -11.98 -26.96
C SER A 149 -18.00 -12.72 -25.85
N GLY A 150 -18.68 -13.22 -24.82
CA GLY A 150 -18.07 -14.01 -23.74
C GLY A 150 -17.62 -15.40 -24.19
N GLN A 151 -18.26 -15.97 -25.21
CA GLN A 151 -17.82 -17.22 -25.83
C GLN A 151 -16.56 -16.95 -26.70
N GLY A 152 -16.57 -15.84 -27.46
CA GLY A 152 -15.40 -15.38 -28.21
C GLY A 152 -14.20 -14.99 -27.35
N GLY A 153 -14.40 -14.49 -26.12
CA GLY A 153 -13.32 -14.22 -25.18
C GLY A 153 -12.60 -15.48 -24.69
N ASN A 154 -13.35 -16.56 -24.43
CA ASN A 154 -12.79 -17.85 -24.00
C ASN A 154 -12.14 -18.63 -25.16
N GLU A 155 -12.69 -18.55 -26.36
CA GLU A 155 -12.12 -19.15 -27.58
C GLU A 155 -10.90 -18.38 -28.10
N LEU A 156 -10.93 -17.05 -28.11
CA LEU A 156 -9.75 -16.22 -28.39
C LEU A 156 -8.66 -16.56 -27.38
N ALA A 157 -9.01 -16.70 -26.10
CA ALA A 157 -8.09 -17.15 -25.06
C ALA A 157 -7.52 -18.54 -25.33
N ALA A 158 -8.33 -19.53 -25.68
CA ALA A 158 -7.88 -20.89 -25.99
C ALA A 158 -7.03 -20.98 -27.28
N ALA A 159 -7.42 -20.27 -28.34
CA ALA A 159 -6.70 -20.19 -29.61
C ALA A 159 -5.38 -19.42 -29.47
N ALA A 160 -5.36 -18.37 -28.64
CA ALA A 160 -4.17 -17.63 -28.26
C ALA A 160 -3.23 -18.48 -27.38
N LEU A 161 -3.73 -19.20 -26.37
CA LEU A 161 -2.94 -20.11 -25.52
C LEU A 161 -2.22 -21.20 -26.32
N LYS A 162 -2.90 -21.82 -27.30
CA LYS A 162 -2.31 -22.84 -28.17
C LYS A 162 -1.19 -22.34 -29.09
N ARG A 163 -1.10 -21.03 -29.35
CA ARG A 163 -0.20 -20.48 -30.39
C ARG A 163 0.81 -19.46 -29.86
N LEU A 164 0.50 -18.70 -28.81
CA LEU A 164 1.42 -17.74 -28.19
C LEU A 164 2.50 -18.41 -27.34
N THR A 165 2.20 -19.58 -26.77
CA THR A 165 3.14 -20.41 -25.98
C THR A 165 4.39 -20.85 -26.77
N SER A 166 4.38 -20.79 -28.11
CA SER A 166 5.55 -21.11 -28.94
C SER A 166 6.36 -19.90 -29.43
N THR A 167 5.86 -18.67 -29.27
CA THR A 167 6.46 -17.47 -29.89
C THR A 167 6.65 -16.27 -28.93
N TRP A 168 6.02 -16.25 -27.77
CA TRP A 168 6.21 -15.24 -26.73
C TRP A 168 6.97 -15.85 -25.55
N THR A 169 8.28 -15.62 -25.47
CA THR A 169 9.07 -15.96 -24.27
C THR A 169 8.71 -15.02 -23.12
N PRO A 170 8.45 -15.51 -21.91
CA PRO A 170 8.25 -14.65 -20.74
C PRO A 170 9.56 -13.89 -20.45
N SER A 171 9.57 -12.60 -20.71
CA SER A 171 10.62 -11.67 -20.29
C SER A 171 10.08 -10.82 -19.14
N ALA A 172 10.98 -10.29 -18.30
CA ALA A 172 10.69 -9.58 -17.05
C ALA A 172 9.83 -8.29 -17.19
N SER A 173 9.55 -7.84 -18.41
CA SER A 173 8.67 -6.70 -18.74
C SER A 173 7.33 -7.18 -19.33
N SER A 174 6.56 -7.91 -18.53
CA SER A 174 5.21 -8.48 -18.74
C SER A 174 4.53 -8.19 -20.10
N PRO A 175 4.74 -9.04 -21.13
CA PRO A 175 3.87 -9.09 -22.30
C PRO A 175 2.49 -9.64 -21.90
N GLY A 176 1.41 -9.07 -22.41
CA GLY A 176 0.05 -9.47 -22.01
C GLY A 176 -1.03 -9.11 -23.01
N LEU A 177 -1.90 -10.08 -23.28
CA LEU A 177 -3.17 -9.87 -23.98
C LEU A 177 -4.28 -9.85 -22.92
N VAL A 178 -5.00 -8.73 -22.88
CA VAL A 178 -6.15 -8.51 -22.01
C VAL A 178 -7.39 -8.43 -22.89
N ILE A 179 -8.42 -9.21 -22.57
CA ILE A 179 -9.68 -9.23 -23.34
C ILE A 179 -10.81 -8.85 -22.40
N VAL A 180 -11.59 -7.84 -22.79
CA VAL A 180 -12.82 -7.44 -22.10
C VAL A 180 -13.98 -7.67 -23.05
N SER A 181 -14.93 -8.53 -22.65
CA SER A 181 -16.16 -8.79 -23.41
C SER A 181 -17.37 -8.23 -22.67
N SER A 182 -18.26 -7.53 -23.38
CA SER A 182 -19.40 -6.83 -22.76
C SER A 182 -20.56 -7.73 -22.30
N ALA A 183 -20.54 -9.03 -22.66
CA ALA A 183 -21.50 -10.04 -22.27
C ALA A 183 -20.86 -11.44 -22.10
N GLN A 184 -21.46 -12.34 -21.30
CA GLN A 184 -21.04 -13.75 -21.16
C GLN A 184 -21.60 -14.65 -22.29
N PRO A 185 -21.16 -15.93 -22.41
CA PRO A 185 -21.79 -16.88 -23.34
C PRO A 185 -23.31 -16.94 -23.15
N HIS A 186 -24.07 -16.92 -24.25
CA HIS A 186 -25.54 -16.92 -24.27
C HIS A 186 -26.25 -15.66 -23.72
N GLN A 187 -25.53 -14.57 -23.46
CA GLN A 187 -26.12 -13.27 -23.08
C GLN A 187 -26.11 -12.28 -24.25
N GLN A 188 -27.15 -11.45 -24.31
CA GLN A 188 -27.24 -10.34 -25.27
C GLN A 188 -26.63 -9.07 -24.66
N ALA A 189 -25.85 -8.35 -25.46
CA ALA A 189 -25.28 -7.06 -25.08
C ALA A 189 -26.24 -5.93 -25.51
N THR A 190 -26.50 -4.99 -24.60
CA THR A 190 -27.29 -3.79 -24.91
C THR A 190 -26.40 -2.77 -25.63
N ALA A 191 -26.78 -2.35 -26.84
CA ALA A 191 -26.00 -1.41 -27.63
C ALA A 191 -25.77 -0.08 -26.90
N GLY A 192 -24.52 0.40 -26.84
CA GLY A 192 -24.14 1.66 -26.22
C GLY A 192 -24.00 1.63 -24.69
N LEU A 193 -24.54 0.61 -24.02
CA LEU A 193 -24.51 0.52 -22.55
C LEU A 193 -23.08 0.37 -22.00
N PHE A 194 -22.23 -0.43 -22.65
CA PHE A 194 -20.87 -0.67 -22.16
C PHE A 194 -20.00 0.61 -22.19
N PRO A 195 -19.94 1.37 -23.31
CA PRO A 195 -19.26 2.67 -23.33
C PRO A 195 -19.73 3.65 -22.26
N ASP A 196 -21.06 3.74 -22.06
CA ASP A 196 -21.65 4.62 -21.05
C ASP A 196 -21.21 4.24 -19.62
N LEU A 197 -21.33 2.95 -19.26
CA LEU A 197 -20.90 2.44 -17.95
C LEU A 197 -19.39 2.60 -17.74
N LEU A 198 -18.58 2.33 -18.78
CA LEU A 198 -17.13 2.49 -18.72
C LEU A 198 -16.74 3.96 -18.46
N ALA A 199 -17.40 4.92 -19.11
CA ALA A 199 -17.15 6.34 -18.92
C ALA A 199 -17.51 6.82 -17.50
N GLN A 200 -18.63 6.32 -16.95
CA GLN A 200 -19.08 6.61 -15.59
C GLN A 200 -18.10 6.03 -14.55
N VAL A 201 -17.78 4.75 -14.67
CA VAL A 201 -16.88 4.03 -13.74
C VAL A 201 -15.47 4.61 -13.76
N ALA A 202 -14.91 4.91 -14.94
CA ALA A 202 -13.59 5.53 -15.07
C ALA A 202 -13.51 6.95 -14.48
N SER A 203 -14.66 7.61 -14.27
CA SER A 203 -14.77 8.93 -13.66
C SER A 203 -15.28 8.88 -12.21
N SER A 204 -15.54 7.69 -11.66
CA SER A 204 -16.13 7.50 -10.34
C SER A 204 -15.08 7.66 -9.24
N GLN A 205 -15.41 8.30 -8.11
CA GLN A 205 -14.45 8.46 -7.02
C GLN A 205 -14.17 7.16 -6.25
N ALA A 206 -15.11 6.21 -6.28
CA ALA A 206 -14.98 4.90 -5.64
C ALA A 206 -13.85 4.05 -6.23
N LEU A 207 -13.57 4.23 -7.53
CA LEU A 207 -12.51 3.54 -8.26
C LEU A 207 -11.35 4.48 -8.65
N ALA A 208 -11.69 5.64 -9.21
CA ALA A 208 -10.77 6.68 -9.62
C ALA A 208 -10.61 7.70 -8.48
N GLY A 209 -10.11 7.22 -7.34
CA GLY A 209 -9.60 8.09 -6.27
C GLY A 209 -8.61 9.13 -6.82
N HIS A 210 -8.26 10.15 -6.03
CA HIS A 210 -7.33 11.17 -6.55
C HIS A 210 -5.89 10.66 -6.62
N ALA A 211 -5.61 9.54 -5.95
CA ALA A 211 -4.28 9.00 -5.79
C ALA A 211 -3.75 8.22 -7.01
N PRO A 212 -4.30 7.08 -7.45
CA PRO A 212 -3.62 6.22 -8.42
C PRO A 212 -3.40 6.91 -9.79
N LYS A 213 -2.22 6.73 -10.42
CA LYS A 213 -1.94 7.27 -11.78
C LYS A 213 -2.71 6.51 -12.88
N HIS A 214 -2.99 5.23 -12.64
CA HIS A 214 -3.65 4.32 -13.57
C HIS A 214 -4.80 3.58 -12.86
N LEU A 215 -5.83 3.19 -13.62
CA LEU A 215 -6.95 2.38 -13.14
C LEU A 215 -6.71 0.93 -13.54
N SER A 216 -6.87 0.00 -12.59
CA SER A 216 -6.81 -1.43 -12.90
C SER A 216 -7.99 -1.82 -13.79
N VAL A 217 -7.71 -2.48 -14.93
CA VAL A 217 -8.75 -3.01 -15.83
C VAL A 217 -9.66 -4.00 -15.08
N SER A 218 -9.09 -4.77 -14.14
CA SER A 218 -9.86 -5.72 -13.33
C SER A 218 -10.86 -5.03 -12.40
N ALA A 219 -10.45 -3.94 -11.76
CA ALA A 219 -11.29 -3.16 -10.87
C ALA A 219 -12.39 -2.40 -11.65
N VAL A 220 -12.08 -1.88 -12.83
CA VAL A 220 -13.07 -1.28 -13.75
C VAL A 220 -14.14 -2.30 -14.14
N VAL A 221 -13.75 -3.50 -14.57
CA VAL A 221 -14.71 -4.55 -14.95
C VAL A 221 -15.57 -4.97 -13.76
N GLN A 222 -14.99 -5.07 -12.56
CA GLN A 222 -15.75 -5.39 -11.36
C GLN A 222 -16.78 -4.31 -11.03
N GLN A 223 -16.40 -3.03 -11.06
CA GLN A 223 -17.33 -1.93 -10.81
C GLN A 223 -18.43 -1.81 -11.86
N ILE A 224 -18.13 -2.05 -13.14
CA ILE A 224 -19.18 -2.12 -14.17
C ILE A 224 -20.18 -3.23 -13.82
N ASN A 225 -19.70 -4.39 -13.36
CA ASN A 225 -20.57 -5.50 -12.99
C ASN A 225 -21.41 -5.22 -11.73
N ASP A 226 -20.89 -4.42 -10.79
CA ASP A 226 -21.59 -4.01 -9.58
C ASP A 226 -22.48 -2.75 -9.78
N HIS A 227 -22.48 -2.15 -10.98
CA HIS A 227 -23.18 -0.90 -11.27
C HIS A 227 -24.71 -1.08 -11.23
N PRO A 228 -25.48 -0.20 -10.55
CA PRO A 228 -26.93 -0.34 -10.38
C PRO A 228 -27.70 -0.30 -11.71
N ASP A 229 -27.22 0.49 -12.67
CA ASP A 229 -27.86 0.64 -13.98
C ASP A 229 -27.55 -0.52 -14.96
N LYS A 230 -26.67 -1.46 -14.57
CA LYS A 230 -26.37 -2.63 -15.41
C LYS A 230 -27.49 -3.67 -15.29
N PRO A 231 -28.09 -4.15 -16.40
CA PRO A 231 -29.07 -5.22 -16.36
C PRO A 231 -28.51 -6.49 -15.72
N ALA A 232 -29.33 -7.20 -14.94
CA ALA A 232 -28.93 -8.44 -14.27
C ALA A 232 -28.50 -9.56 -15.24
N TYR A 233 -29.04 -9.55 -16.47
CA TYR A 233 -28.76 -10.56 -17.50
C TYR A 233 -27.48 -10.30 -18.31
N GLN A 234 -26.83 -9.14 -18.16
CA GLN A 234 -25.61 -8.79 -18.90
C GLN A 234 -24.43 -8.73 -17.93
N HIS A 235 -23.38 -9.51 -18.18
CA HIS A 235 -22.20 -9.56 -17.33
C HIS A 235 -20.92 -9.37 -18.17
N VAL A 236 -20.08 -8.42 -17.77
CA VAL A 236 -18.80 -8.14 -18.43
C VAL A 236 -17.75 -9.14 -17.96
N SER A 237 -17.04 -9.77 -18.90
CA SER A 237 -15.97 -10.72 -18.59
C SER A 237 -14.58 -10.15 -18.88
N LEU A 238 -13.59 -10.55 -18.08
CA LEU A 238 -12.17 -10.21 -18.25
C LEU A 238 -11.36 -11.50 -18.39
N SER A 239 -10.55 -11.60 -19.44
CA SER A 239 -9.61 -12.71 -19.66
C SER A 239 -8.18 -12.17 -19.79
N LEU A 240 -7.23 -12.79 -19.07
CA LEU A 240 -5.82 -12.41 -19.03
C LEU A 240 -4.96 -13.53 -19.60
N LEU A 241 -4.09 -13.23 -20.57
CA LEU A 241 -3.28 -14.21 -21.29
C LEU A 241 -1.80 -13.81 -21.31
N GLY A 242 -0.93 -14.74 -20.92
CA GLY A 242 0.52 -14.53 -20.87
C GLY A 242 0.99 -13.69 -19.68
N LEU A 243 0.09 -13.36 -18.75
CA LEU A 243 0.35 -12.53 -17.58
C LEU A 243 0.32 -13.38 -16.30
N SER A 244 1.31 -13.19 -15.43
CA SER A 244 1.27 -13.62 -14.04
C SER A 244 1.02 -12.40 -13.14
N GLY A 245 -0.25 -12.06 -12.89
CA GLY A 245 -0.62 -10.92 -12.02
C GLY A 245 -1.57 -9.92 -12.67
N GLU A 246 -1.45 -8.65 -12.25
CA GLU A 246 -2.30 -7.53 -12.73
C GLU A 246 -2.06 -7.24 -14.22
N PRO A 247 -3.11 -6.79 -14.95
CA PRO A 247 -2.97 -6.31 -16.33
C PRO A 247 -2.03 -5.10 -16.43
N PRO A 248 -1.36 -4.88 -17.57
CA PRO A 248 -0.65 -3.62 -17.83
C PRO A 248 -1.56 -2.39 -17.69
N ASP A 249 -0.96 -1.22 -17.43
CA ASP A 249 -1.65 0.05 -17.15
C ASP A 249 -2.31 0.71 -18.38
N PHE A 250 -3.30 0.02 -18.96
CA PHE A 250 -4.05 0.51 -20.12
C PHE A 250 -4.92 1.72 -19.82
N LEU A 251 -5.42 1.89 -18.59
CA LEU A 251 -6.38 2.94 -18.27
C LEU A 251 -5.71 3.99 -17.39
N THR A 252 -5.55 5.21 -17.90
CA THR A 252 -5.01 6.34 -17.12
C THR A 252 -6.09 6.88 -16.20
N ASN A 253 -5.78 7.27 -14.96
CA ASN A 253 -6.79 7.83 -14.06
C ASN A 253 -7.09 9.30 -14.41
N PRO A 254 -8.31 9.65 -14.87
CA PRO A 254 -8.65 11.03 -15.22
C PRO A 254 -8.73 11.97 -14.00
N ARG A 255 -8.90 11.42 -12.80
CA ARG A 255 -9.07 12.15 -11.53
C ARG A 255 -7.78 12.35 -10.76
N HIS A 256 -6.68 11.78 -11.26
CA HIS A 256 -5.36 11.93 -10.67
C HIS A 256 -5.00 13.42 -10.56
N ASN A 257 -4.89 13.92 -9.33
CA ASN A 257 -4.60 15.32 -9.07
C ASN A 257 -3.60 15.49 -7.91
N VAL A 258 -2.34 15.74 -8.28
CA VAL A 258 -1.20 15.92 -7.37
C VAL A 258 -1.43 17.01 -6.31
N ARG A 259 -2.29 18.02 -6.58
CA ARG A 259 -2.60 19.12 -5.65
C ARG A 259 -3.72 18.80 -4.65
N LEU A 260 -4.61 17.85 -4.97
CA LEU A 260 -5.66 17.36 -4.05
C LEU A 260 -5.20 16.15 -3.23
N THR A 261 -4.07 15.56 -3.62
CA THR A 261 -3.32 14.52 -2.93
C THR A 261 -2.02 15.08 -2.34
N GLU A 262 -1.96 16.38 -2.00
CA GLU A 262 -0.77 16.95 -1.37
C GLU A 262 -0.49 16.14 -0.10
N VAL A 263 0.65 15.45 -0.13
CA VAL A 263 1.08 14.25 0.60
C VAL A 263 0.91 12.95 -0.24
N ASP A 264 1.99 12.54 -0.91
CA ASP A 264 2.26 11.18 -1.43
C ASP A 264 1.82 10.81 -2.87
N LEU A 265 2.12 11.62 -3.90
CA LEU A 265 2.08 11.12 -5.29
C LEU A 265 3.11 11.72 -6.27
N ALA A 266 4.39 11.57 -5.92
CA ALA A 266 5.50 11.82 -6.84
C ALA A 266 6.36 10.57 -7.11
N LEU A 267 6.08 9.41 -6.50
CA LEU A 267 7.03 8.30 -6.50
C LEU A 267 6.36 6.95 -6.52
N GLN A 268 6.08 6.45 -7.71
CA GLN A 268 5.85 5.03 -7.83
C GLN A 268 6.35 4.39 -9.12
N GLU A 269 7.40 4.92 -9.77
CA GLU A 269 8.14 4.17 -10.82
C GLU A 269 9.41 4.90 -11.32
N ALA A 270 10.61 4.52 -10.83
CA ALA A 270 11.82 4.21 -11.64
C ALA A 270 13.14 4.21 -10.82
N ALA A 271 13.74 3.02 -10.72
CA ALA A 271 15.12 2.66 -10.36
C ALA A 271 15.59 2.87 -8.89
N GLU A 272 15.72 1.72 -8.21
CA GLU A 272 15.91 1.42 -6.77
C GLU A 272 17.05 2.12 -6.00
N PHE A 273 17.80 3.06 -6.59
CA PHE A 273 18.85 3.82 -5.87
C PHE A 273 18.46 5.28 -5.59
N GLU A 274 17.83 5.96 -6.56
CA GLU A 274 17.23 7.28 -6.35
C GLU A 274 15.87 7.19 -5.63
N GLU A 275 15.18 6.05 -5.77
CA GLU A 275 13.89 5.76 -5.12
C GLU A 275 13.95 5.83 -3.60
N HIS A 276 14.99 5.28 -2.97
CA HIS A 276 15.14 5.38 -1.51
C HIS A 276 15.45 6.79 -1.04
N ALA A 277 16.11 7.63 -1.85
CA ALA A 277 16.35 9.04 -1.53
C ALA A 277 15.08 9.88 -1.68
N ARG A 278 14.36 9.71 -2.78
CA ARG A 278 13.11 10.43 -3.02
C ARG A 278 11.97 9.95 -2.10
N ARG A 279 11.91 8.67 -1.73
CA ARG A 279 10.93 8.13 -0.76
C ARG A 279 11.17 8.71 0.64
N ARG A 280 12.44 8.88 1.04
CA ARG A 280 12.80 9.62 2.27
C ARG A 280 12.33 11.07 2.21
N ASP A 281 12.58 11.74 1.09
CA ASP A 281 12.10 13.12 0.88
C ASP A 281 10.57 13.19 0.95
N THR A 282 9.87 12.25 0.33
CA THR A 282 8.40 12.21 0.31
C THR A 282 7.83 11.92 1.69
N GLU A 283 8.29 10.88 2.40
CA GLU A 283 7.87 10.58 3.78
C GLU A 283 8.19 11.75 4.75
N PHE A 284 9.34 12.41 4.53
CA PHE A 284 9.71 13.61 5.25
C PHE A 284 8.73 14.76 4.99
N TYR A 285 8.41 15.07 3.72
CA TYR A 285 7.50 16.15 3.36
C TYR A 285 6.06 15.90 3.75
N SER A 286 5.63 14.65 3.62
CA SER A 286 4.22 14.30 3.60
C SER A 286 3.71 13.91 4.99
N ARG A 287 4.57 13.30 5.82
CA ARG A 287 4.20 12.79 7.15
C ARG A 287 4.90 13.55 8.26
N LEU A 288 6.22 13.73 8.15
CA LEU A 288 7.02 14.34 9.22
C LEU A 288 6.81 15.87 9.28
N LEU A 289 6.94 16.56 8.14
CA LEU A 289 6.83 18.01 8.03
C LEU A 289 5.41 18.53 8.27
N VAL A 290 4.38 17.87 7.73
CA VAL A 290 2.99 18.31 7.95
C VAL A 290 2.59 18.21 9.42
N ARG A 291 3.10 17.20 10.14
CA ARG A 291 2.92 17.09 11.61
C ARG A 291 3.71 18.14 12.38
N ALA A 292 4.90 18.53 11.91
CA ALA A 292 5.67 19.63 12.46
C ALA A 292 5.04 21.01 12.17
N MET A 293 4.31 21.15 11.06
CA MET A 293 3.54 22.35 10.77
C MET A 293 2.23 22.41 11.56
N GLY A 294 1.65 21.28 11.97
CA GLY A 294 0.55 21.24 12.94
C GLY A 294 -0.85 21.56 12.39
N SER A 295 -1.05 21.63 11.07
CA SER A 295 -2.33 21.89 10.39
C SER A 295 -2.64 20.85 9.31
N TYR A 296 -3.92 20.48 9.15
CA TYR A 296 -4.42 19.63 8.06
C TYR A 296 -5.80 20.15 7.60
N SER A 297 -5.88 20.61 6.34
CA SER A 297 -7.05 21.04 5.56
C SER A 297 -7.63 22.46 5.77
N GLY A 298 -7.76 23.20 4.66
CA GLY A 298 -8.43 24.51 4.54
C GLY A 298 -7.74 25.45 3.53
N ARG A 299 -8.48 26.30 2.81
CA ARG A 299 -7.93 27.34 1.89
C ARG A 299 -7.00 28.37 2.59
N LEU A 300 -6.89 28.30 3.92
CA LEU A 300 -6.07 29.15 4.80
C LEU A 300 -4.89 28.38 5.46
N ALA A 301 -4.73 27.07 5.18
CA ALA A 301 -3.89 26.15 5.96
C ALA A 301 -2.43 26.02 5.47
N HIS A 302 -1.74 27.14 5.24
CA HIS A 302 -0.30 27.15 4.95
C HIS A 302 0.45 27.88 6.07
N GLY A 303 0.91 27.17 7.11
CA GLY A 303 1.73 27.79 8.17
C GLY A 303 2.27 26.82 9.23
N TRP A 304 3.33 27.24 9.92
CA TRP A 304 3.91 26.55 11.07
C TRP A 304 3.17 26.92 12.35
N TRP A 305 2.35 25.99 12.84
CA TRP A 305 1.46 26.20 13.99
C TRP A 305 2.00 25.54 15.26
N PHE A 306 2.78 24.47 15.13
CA PHE A 306 3.40 23.82 16.29
C PHE A 306 4.60 24.63 16.79
N CYS A 307 4.51 25.15 18.01
CA CYS A 307 5.51 25.99 18.66
C CYS A 307 5.88 25.49 20.07
N GLY A 308 5.77 24.18 20.33
CA GLY A 308 5.86 23.63 21.69
C GLY A 308 6.97 22.63 21.93
N ARG A 309 7.13 22.28 23.21
CA ARG A 309 8.20 21.42 23.76
C ARG A 309 9.57 22.09 23.74
N HIS A 310 9.63 23.39 24.05
CA HIS A 310 10.83 24.24 24.04
C HIS A 310 12.03 23.61 24.77
N GLN A 311 11.79 22.98 25.93
CA GLN A 311 12.84 22.28 26.67
C GLN A 311 13.37 21.05 25.90
N ALA A 312 12.50 20.23 25.31
CA ALA A 312 12.92 19.08 24.53
C ALA A 312 13.70 19.53 23.28
N LEU A 313 13.21 20.57 22.58
CA LEU A 313 13.90 21.16 21.42
C LEU A 313 15.29 21.68 21.80
N THR A 314 15.41 22.38 22.94
CA THR A 314 16.70 22.89 23.43
C THR A 314 17.67 21.75 23.73
N GLU A 315 17.22 20.69 24.40
CA GLU A 315 18.07 19.55 24.76
C GLU A 315 18.49 18.75 23.51
N ILE A 316 17.58 18.54 22.55
CA ILE A 316 17.89 17.87 21.28
C ILE A 316 18.87 18.70 20.45
N ALA A 317 18.60 19.99 20.25
CA ALA A 317 19.47 20.88 19.49
C ALA A 317 20.86 20.98 20.12
N THR A 318 20.93 21.08 21.45
CA THR A 318 22.21 21.08 22.19
C THR A 318 22.96 19.76 22.02
N TRP A 319 22.26 18.62 22.10
CA TRP A 319 22.87 17.30 21.91
C TRP A 319 23.42 17.10 20.48
N ILE A 320 22.68 17.54 19.47
CA ILE A 320 23.11 17.52 18.07
C ILE A 320 24.34 18.44 17.88
N ASN A 321 24.29 19.67 18.41
CA ASN A 321 25.32 20.68 18.22
C ASN A 321 26.62 20.38 18.97
N ASN A 322 26.56 19.71 20.13
CA ASN A 322 27.74 19.30 20.91
C ASN A 322 28.61 18.24 20.20
N GLY A 323 28.27 17.82 18.97
CA GLY A 323 29.14 17.04 18.08
C GLY A 323 29.96 17.82 17.06
N VAL A 324 29.73 19.13 16.94
CA VAL A 324 30.51 20.02 16.09
C VAL A 324 31.63 20.57 16.95
N ILE A 325 32.84 20.00 16.84
CA ILE A 325 34.02 20.56 17.51
C ILE A 325 34.33 21.91 16.85
N ASP A 326 33.84 23.00 17.43
CA ASP A 326 34.29 24.35 17.09
C ASP A 326 35.61 24.62 17.83
N ASN A 327 36.71 24.62 17.09
CA ASN A 327 38.06 24.84 17.62
C ASN A 327 38.35 26.29 18.04
N SER A 328 37.33 27.15 18.17
CA SER A 328 37.55 28.59 18.32
C SER A 328 37.30 29.19 19.70
N ASN A 329 36.71 28.49 20.69
CA ASN A 329 36.64 29.03 22.07
C ASN A 329 36.48 27.94 23.14
N ALA A 330 37.60 27.36 23.57
CA ALA A 330 37.66 26.60 24.82
C ALA A 330 37.67 27.57 26.02
N VAL A 331 36.49 27.96 26.49
CA VAL A 331 36.35 28.42 27.88
C VAL A 331 36.10 27.18 28.72
N GLN A 332 37.10 26.82 29.53
CA GLN A 332 37.03 25.76 30.52
C GLN A 332 35.97 26.10 31.58
N ASP A 333 34.93 25.27 31.70
CA ASP A 333 34.04 25.25 32.86
C ASP A 333 34.54 24.15 33.81
N PRO A 334 35.04 24.45 35.03
CA PRO A 334 35.85 23.53 35.82
C PRO A 334 35.02 22.69 36.81
N LEU A 335 33.87 22.17 36.40
CA LEU A 335 33.08 21.25 37.20
C LEU A 335 32.46 20.19 36.27
N PHE A 336 32.88 18.94 36.46
CA PHE A 336 32.42 17.69 35.82
C PHE A 336 33.27 17.11 34.67
N ASP A 337 33.91 16.00 35.05
CA ASP A 337 34.28 14.82 34.27
C ASP A 337 35.55 14.82 33.39
N ASP A 338 36.39 13.82 33.70
CA ASP A 338 37.58 13.37 32.99
C ASP A 338 37.24 13.01 31.52
N PRO A 339 37.87 13.65 30.52
CA PRO A 339 37.62 13.40 29.10
C PRO A 339 37.96 11.98 28.62
N PHE A 340 38.63 11.16 29.45
CA PHE A 340 39.16 9.85 29.05
C PHE A 340 38.46 8.64 29.68
N SER A 341 37.31 8.81 30.34
CA SER A 341 36.53 7.67 30.85
C SER A 341 35.74 6.96 29.73
N PRO A 342 35.86 5.63 29.55
CA PRO A 342 35.10 4.85 28.56
C PRO A 342 33.57 4.96 28.71
N ALA A 343 33.09 5.27 29.93
CA ALA A 343 31.67 5.47 30.21
C ALA A 343 31.11 6.79 29.63
N ALA A 344 31.95 7.82 29.49
CA ALA A 344 31.57 9.14 28.98
C ALA A 344 31.35 9.17 27.45
N VAL A 345 31.91 8.19 26.73
CA VAL A 345 31.74 8.04 25.27
C VAL A 345 30.39 7.41 24.93
N SER A 346 29.92 6.44 25.74
CA SER A 346 28.66 5.70 25.45
C SER A 346 27.38 6.53 25.64
N ASP A 347 27.44 7.64 26.37
CA ASP A 347 26.28 8.49 26.68
C ASP A 347 25.95 9.50 25.56
N ARG A 348 26.79 9.55 24.51
CA ARG A 348 26.70 10.52 23.40
C ARG A 348 26.12 9.95 22.11
N ASP A 349 25.88 8.64 22.05
CA ASP A 349 25.61 7.93 20.79
C ASP A 349 24.12 7.74 20.49
N VAL A 350 23.24 7.79 21.50
CA VAL A 350 21.79 7.61 21.30
C VAL A 350 20.95 8.54 22.18
N ARG A 351 19.91 9.11 21.56
CA ARG A 351 18.80 9.81 22.21
C ARG A 351 17.47 9.24 21.75
N VAL A 352 16.62 8.88 22.69
CA VAL A 352 15.28 8.34 22.42
C VAL A 352 14.23 9.32 22.91
N VAL A 353 13.39 9.80 22.01
CA VAL A 353 12.19 10.58 22.32
C VAL A 353 11.01 9.61 22.38
N THR A 354 10.35 9.56 23.54
CA THR A 354 9.16 8.75 23.75
C THR A 354 8.00 9.58 24.25
N ALA A 355 6.78 9.21 23.86
CA ALA A 355 5.57 9.91 24.26
C ALA A 355 4.34 9.05 24.01
N GLY A 356 3.25 9.39 24.70
CA GLY A 356 1.92 8.92 24.41
C GLY A 356 1.35 9.53 23.11
N PRO A 357 0.21 8.99 22.63
CA PRO A 357 -0.41 9.47 21.40
C PRO A 357 -0.78 10.96 21.46
N GLY A 358 -0.44 11.70 20.40
CA GLY A 358 -0.80 13.13 20.28
C GLY A 358 0.01 14.10 21.14
N SER A 359 1.06 13.63 21.84
CA SER A 359 1.93 14.47 22.68
C SER A 359 2.91 15.35 21.88
N GLY A 360 3.01 15.16 20.56
CA GLY A 360 3.83 15.98 19.67
C GLY A 360 5.21 15.41 19.32
N LYS A 361 5.52 14.14 19.63
CA LYS A 361 6.80 13.46 19.30
C LYS A 361 7.23 13.70 17.85
N THR A 362 6.37 13.37 16.90
CA THR A 362 6.66 13.54 15.47
C THR A 362 6.79 15.01 15.08
N ALA A 363 6.03 15.91 15.72
CA ALA A 363 6.12 17.34 15.45
C ALA A 363 7.48 17.92 15.87
N ILE A 364 8.02 17.53 17.03
CA ILE A 364 9.35 17.99 17.47
C ILE A 364 10.46 17.44 16.56
N LEU A 365 10.38 16.15 16.22
CA LEU A 365 11.40 15.49 15.40
C LEU A 365 11.38 16.03 13.96
N GLY A 366 10.19 16.31 13.42
CA GLY A 366 10.04 16.96 12.12
C GLY A 366 10.53 18.41 12.10
N LEU A 367 10.30 19.18 13.18
CA LEU A 367 10.82 20.54 13.31
C LEU A 367 12.36 20.54 13.38
N ILE A 368 12.96 19.64 14.16
CA ILE A 368 14.42 19.47 14.22
C ILE A 368 14.98 19.12 12.83
N ALA A 369 14.40 18.14 12.15
CA ALA A 369 14.80 17.75 10.81
C ALA A 369 14.74 18.93 9.82
N ALA A 370 13.65 19.70 9.82
CA ALA A 370 13.50 20.87 8.97
C ALA A 370 14.54 21.98 9.27
N LEU A 371 14.89 22.19 10.54
CA LEU A 371 15.89 23.19 10.94
C LEU A 371 17.33 22.79 10.60
N THR A 372 17.61 21.49 10.49
CA THR A 372 18.92 20.97 10.07
C THR A 372 19.16 21.04 8.56
N MET A 373 18.10 21.15 7.75
CA MET A 373 18.20 21.20 6.29
C MET A 373 18.22 22.66 5.80
N PRO A 374 19.28 23.13 5.12
CA PRO A 374 19.43 24.54 4.70
C PRO A 374 18.25 25.08 3.88
N GLU A 375 17.72 24.27 2.96
CA GLU A 375 16.59 24.62 2.09
C GLU A 375 15.29 24.83 2.88
N ARG A 376 15.09 24.08 3.97
CA ARG A 376 13.84 24.08 4.75
C ARG A 376 13.89 24.98 5.95
N ARG A 377 15.06 25.16 6.55
CA ARG A 377 15.27 26.11 7.65
C ARG A 377 14.73 27.51 7.31
N ARG A 378 14.88 27.95 6.06
CA ARG A 378 14.38 29.26 5.57
C ARG A 378 12.85 29.37 5.53
N THR A 379 12.14 28.23 5.50
CA THR A 379 10.67 28.18 5.49
C THR A 379 10.08 28.16 6.90
N VAL A 380 10.90 27.92 7.94
CA VAL A 380 10.47 27.91 9.34
C VAL A 380 10.46 29.35 9.87
N PRO A 381 9.32 29.90 10.30
CA PRO A 381 9.24 31.26 10.81
C PRO A 381 9.68 31.29 12.29
N VAL A 382 10.98 31.09 12.51
CA VAL A 382 11.63 30.93 13.83
C VAL A 382 11.10 31.90 14.90
N ASP A 383 10.99 33.20 14.57
CA ASP A 383 10.50 34.23 15.49
C ASP A 383 8.99 34.10 15.77
N ALA A 384 8.18 33.77 14.76
CA ALA A 384 6.72 33.66 14.90
C ALA A 384 6.29 32.44 15.72
N ILE A 385 7.09 31.36 15.68
CA ILE A 385 6.87 30.15 16.49
C ILE A 385 7.72 30.13 17.77
N GLY A 386 8.33 31.26 18.16
CA GLY A 386 8.96 31.44 19.48
C GLY A 386 10.25 30.66 19.71
N LEU A 387 10.97 30.26 18.67
CA LEU A 387 12.20 29.48 18.81
C LEU A 387 13.40 30.36 19.15
N GLY A 388 14.00 30.13 20.32
CA GLY A 388 15.24 30.81 20.72
C GLY A 388 16.50 30.21 20.07
N PRO A 389 17.64 30.92 20.04
CA PRO A 389 18.87 30.46 19.37
C PRO A 389 19.38 29.08 19.82
N LYS A 390 19.18 28.73 21.10
CA LYS A 390 19.59 27.43 21.66
C LYS A 390 18.73 26.24 21.23
N MET A 391 17.56 26.51 20.63
CA MET A 391 16.63 25.48 20.14
C MET A 391 16.86 25.15 18.67
N ILE A 392 17.76 25.87 18.01
CA ILE A 392 18.00 25.75 16.58
C ILE A 392 19.27 24.88 16.39
N PRO A 393 19.16 23.67 15.83
CA PRO A 393 20.31 22.84 15.53
C PRO A 393 21.16 23.48 14.41
N ALA A 394 22.43 23.10 14.31
CA ALA A 394 23.32 23.52 13.23
C ALA A 394 22.83 22.96 11.88
N GLU A 395 23.05 23.70 10.80
CA GLU A 395 22.79 23.20 9.44
C GLU A 395 23.67 21.97 9.16
N ASP A 396 23.12 21.02 8.40
CA ASP A 396 23.76 19.76 8.01
C ASP A 396 24.29 18.91 9.18
N SER A 397 23.73 19.09 10.38
CA SER A 397 24.11 18.33 11.57
C SER A 397 23.48 16.95 11.67
N VAL A 398 22.49 16.66 10.82
CA VAL A 398 21.85 15.34 10.65
C VAL A 398 22.09 14.87 9.22
N ASP A 399 22.67 13.69 9.05
CA ASP A 399 23.01 13.11 7.75
C ASP A 399 21.82 12.40 7.09
N VAL A 400 20.92 11.85 7.91
CA VAL A 400 19.75 11.14 7.40
C VAL A 400 18.56 11.27 8.35
N VAL A 401 17.39 11.49 7.75
CA VAL A 401 16.09 11.51 8.42
C VAL A 401 15.24 10.39 7.83
N MET A 402 14.63 9.56 8.68
CA MET A 402 13.80 8.43 8.28
C MET A 402 12.51 8.39 9.10
N TYR A 403 11.41 8.02 8.46
CA TYR A 403 10.14 7.79 9.12
C TYR A 403 9.79 6.31 9.01
N ALA A 404 9.81 5.59 10.13
CA ALA A 404 9.86 4.13 10.13
C ALA A 404 8.52 3.43 9.95
N GLN A 405 7.43 4.14 9.67
CA GLN A 405 6.11 3.51 9.52
C GLN A 405 6.06 2.56 8.32
N GLY A 406 5.70 1.29 8.57
CA GLY A 406 5.50 0.26 7.55
C GLY A 406 6.76 -0.18 6.79
N ILE A 407 7.95 0.30 7.17
CA ILE A 407 9.21 -0.14 6.57
C ILE A 407 9.80 -1.33 7.32
N THR A 408 10.52 -2.19 6.59
CA THR A 408 11.15 -3.41 7.08
C THR A 408 12.60 -3.19 7.52
N ASN A 409 13.20 -4.15 8.23
CA ASN A 409 14.60 -4.11 8.69
C ASN A 409 15.58 -3.83 7.54
N THR A 410 15.41 -4.53 6.41
CA THR A 410 16.25 -4.38 5.23
C THR A 410 16.16 -2.97 4.64
N GLN A 411 14.97 -2.39 4.63
CA GLN A 411 14.74 -1.03 4.11
C GLN A 411 15.36 0.04 5.02
N VAL A 412 15.29 -0.12 6.34
CA VAL A 412 15.97 0.79 7.28
C VAL A 412 17.49 0.74 7.08
N LEU A 413 18.07 -0.45 7.04
CA LEU A 413 19.51 -0.62 6.85
C LEU A 413 19.97 -0.08 5.49
N SER A 414 19.21 -0.34 4.43
CA SER A 414 19.48 0.18 3.09
C SER A 414 19.41 1.71 3.06
N GLY A 415 18.46 2.31 3.76
CA GLY A 415 18.31 3.76 3.88
C GLY A 415 19.50 4.43 4.57
N LEU A 416 19.98 3.84 5.67
CA LEU A 416 21.18 4.30 6.37
C LEU A 416 22.43 4.19 5.48
N ALA A 417 22.62 3.04 4.83
CA ALA A 417 23.75 2.80 3.94
C ALA A 417 23.79 3.79 2.77
N ALA A 418 22.63 4.01 2.13
CA ALA A 418 22.50 4.93 1.02
C ALA A 418 22.88 6.36 1.42
N ALA A 419 22.44 6.84 2.58
CA ALA A 419 22.81 8.17 3.08
C ALA A 419 24.31 8.26 3.46
N ALA A 420 24.91 7.15 3.89
CA ALA A 420 26.34 7.07 4.11
C ALA A 420 27.17 6.98 2.80
N GLY A 421 26.51 6.76 1.65
CA GLY A 421 27.10 6.74 0.32
C GLY A 421 27.60 5.36 -0.14
N PHE A 422 27.09 4.27 0.45
CA PHE A 422 27.48 2.90 0.08
C PHE A 422 26.30 1.91 0.21
N LYS A 423 26.50 0.67 -0.24
CA LYS A 423 25.55 -0.44 -0.03
C LYS A 423 26.11 -1.40 1.03
N CYS A 424 25.22 -2.00 1.81
CA CYS A 424 25.56 -3.10 2.72
C CYS A 424 24.37 -4.06 2.87
N ALA A 425 24.68 -5.31 3.22
CA ALA A 425 23.66 -6.33 3.51
C ALA A 425 23.46 -6.56 5.02
N SER A 426 24.38 -6.09 5.87
CA SER A 426 24.33 -6.27 7.32
C SER A 426 24.77 -5.02 8.09
N VAL A 427 24.42 -4.96 9.38
CA VAL A 427 24.86 -3.91 10.30
C VAL A 427 26.39 -3.94 10.50
N GLY A 428 26.98 -5.14 10.53
CA GLY A 428 28.43 -5.31 10.65
C GLY A 428 29.17 -4.66 9.48
N GLU A 429 28.74 -4.94 8.25
CA GLU A 429 29.29 -4.33 7.04
C GLU A 429 29.07 -2.80 7.04
N PHE A 430 27.90 -2.35 7.49
CA PHE A 430 27.62 -0.91 7.62
C PHE A 430 28.63 -0.22 8.54
N LEU A 431 28.87 -0.76 9.74
CA LEU A 431 29.79 -0.19 10.73
C LEU A 431 31.26 -0.28 10.29
N GLU A 432 31.64 -1.32 9.57
CA GLU A 432 32.98 -1.47 8.99
C GLU A 432 33.24 -0.40 7.94
N ARG A 433 32.35 -0.26 6.95
CA ARG A 433 32.47 0.75 5.88
C ARG A 433 32.38 2.17 6.42
N LEU A 434 31.53 2.42 7.42
CA LEU A 434 31.47 3.70 8.11
C LEU A 434 32.81 4.04 8.79
N GLY A 435 33.52 3.03 9.32
CA GLY A 435 34.86 3.18 9.90
C GLY A 435 35.98 3.43 8.89
N GLN A 436 35.78 3.04 7.62
CA GLN A 436 36.72 3.30 6.52
C GLN A 436 36.54 4.67 5.88
N ARG A 437 35.47 5.41 6.25
CA ARG A 437 35.21 6.76 5.78
C ARG A 437 36.29 7.69 6.35
N THR A 438 37.27 8.06 5.53
CA THR A 438 38.29 9.07 5.87
C THR A 438 37.60 10.42 6.04
N SER A 439 37.35 10.81 7.28
CA SER A 439 36.64 12.04 7.65
C SER A 439 37.27 13.30 7.05
N ALA A 440 36.69 13.80 5.95
CA ALA A 440 36.77 15.22 5.60
C ALA A 440 35.97 16.10 6.59
N SER A 441 34.98 15.50 7.28
CA SER A 441 34.25 16.13 8.40
C SER A 441 34.55 15.40 9.72
N GLN A 442 35.05 16.10 10.73
CA GLN A 442 35.37 15.57 12.06
C GLN A 442 34.14 15.16 12.91
N ARG A 443 32.95 14.97 12.30
CA ARG A 443 31.69 14.67 13.00
C ARG A 443 31.20 13.23 12.75
N PRO A 444 30.56 12.58 13.72
CA PRO A 444 29.96 11.26 13.55
C PRO A 444 28.72 11.31 12.64
N PHE A 445 28.42 10.18 11.99
CA PHE A 445 27.23 10.05 11.14
C PHE A 445 25.98 10.11 12.00
N THR A 446 25.08 11.05 11.78
CA THR A 446 23.91 11.31 12.63
C THR A 446 22.63 10.95 11.90
N ALA A 447 21.86 10.01 12.45
CA ALA A 447 20.59 9.56 11.90
C ALA A 447 19.42 9.89 12.84
N LEU A 448 18.36 10.47 12.29
CA LEU A 448 17.08 10.69 12.96
C LEU A 448 16.06 9.68 12.40
N ILE A 449 15.49 8.85 13.26
CA ILE A 449 14.48 7.85 12.87
C ILE A 449 13.26 7.99 13.76
N ASP A 450 12.11 8.45 13.23
CA ASP A 450 10.84 8.52 13.96
C ASP A 450 9.93 7.32 13.65
N ALA A 451 8.92 7.10 14.50
CA ALA A 451 7.89 6.07 14.38
C ALA A 451 8.40 4.63 14.27
N LEU A 452 9.45 4.28 15.03
CA LEU A 452 9.96 2.90 15.11
C LEU A 452 8.86 1.90 15.50
N ASP A 453 7.92 2.34 16.35
CA ASP A 453 6.77 1.58 16.81
C ASP A 453 5.74 1.25 15.73
N GLU A 454 5.77 1.94 14.60
CA GLU A 454 4.84 1.75 13.49
C GLU A 454 5.48 1.01 12.30
N SER A 455 6.71 0.49 12.47
CA SER A 455 7.41 -0.26 11.44
C SER A 455 6.76 -1.62 11.14
N ALA A 456 7.11 -2.23 10.01
CA ALA A 456 6.55 -3.54 9.64
C ALA A 456 6.92 -4.62 10.65
N THR A 457 8.09 -4.48 11.29
CA THR A 457 8.62 -5.43 12.28
C THR A 457 9.33 -4.71 13.42
N PRO A 458 8.61 -4.04 14.34
CA PRO A 458 9.20 -3.14 15.34
C PRO A 458 10.19 -3.81 16.29
N ASP A 459 9.85 -4.99 16.80
CA ASP A 459 10.68 -5.71 17.75
C ASP A 459 12.01 -6.16 17.12
N THR A 460 11.95 -6.71 15.90
CA THR A 460 13.16 -7.17 15.20
C THR A 460 13.97 -6.02 14.64
N LEU A 461 13.34 -4.91 14.22
CA LEU A 461 14.05 -3.69 13.82
C LEU A 461 14.89 -3.15 14.98
N CYS A 462 14.28 -3.06 16.16
CA CYS A 462 14.96 -2.61 17.38
C CYS A 462 16.09 -3.57 17.78
N SER A 463 15.84 -4.88 17.81
CA SER A 463 16.81 -5.86 18.32
C SER A 463 17.91 -6.24 17.33
N GLN A 464 17.65 -6.28 16.03
CA GLN A 464 18.59 -6.75 15.00
C GLN A 464 19.33 -5.62 14.29
N ILE A 465 18.77 -4.40 14.23
CA ILE A 465 19.38 -3.27 13.52
C ILE A 465 19.81 -2.18 14.50
N ILE A 466 18.86 -1.60 15.22
CA ILE A 466 19.12 -0.38 16.01
C ILE A 466 19.99 -0.67 17.24
N ARG A 467 19.67 -1.72 18.01
CA ARG A 467 20.45 -2.09 19.19
C ARG A 467 21.90 -2.46 18.85
N PRO A 468 22.19 -3.26 17.81
CA PRO A 468 23.57 -3.49 17.38
C PRO A 468 24.30 -2.21 16.96
N LEU A 469 23.63 -1.24 16.31
CA LEU A 469 24.22 0.07 16.02
C LEU A 469 24.55 0.85 17.30
N ILE A 470 23.69 0.81 18.32
CA ILE A 470 23.94 1.44 19.63
C ILE A 470 25.15 0.79 20.32
N GLU A 471 25.21 -0.54 20.35
CA GLU A 471 26.21 -1.28 21.12
C GLU A 471 27.59 -1.33 20.43
N HIS A 472 27.63 -1.42 19.09
CA HIS A 472 28.87 -1.73 18.36
C HIS A 472 29.45 -0.57 17.54
N SER A 473 28.78 0.58 17.49
CA SER A 473 29.26 1.71 16.69
C SER A 473 30.50 2.42 17.24
N LYS A 474 30.75 2.32 18.55
CA LYS A 474 31.88 2.96 19.24
C LYS A 474 31.98 4.47 18.91
N GLY A 475 30.86 5.19 18.95
CA GLY A 475 30.80 6.63 18.69
C GLY A 475 30.83 7.05 17.22
N ARG A 476 30.79 6.11 16.27
CA ARG A 476 30.82 6.42 14.82
C ARG A 476 29.47 6.86 14.26
N ILE A 477 28.38 6.43 14.88
CA ILE A 477 27.01 6.85 14.55
C ILE A 477 26.32 7.45 15.78
N ARG A 478 25.52 8.48 15.55
CA ARG A 478 24.58 9.06 16.52
C ARG A 478 23.15 8.81 16.08
N LEU A 479 22.30 8.40 17.01
CA LEU A 479 20.93 8.02 16.75
C LEU A 479 19.95 8.88 17.54
N LEU A 480 19.08 9.62 16.85
CA LEU A 480 17.92 10.28 17.44
C LEU A 480 16.66 9.49 17.08
N LEU A 481 16.08 8.79 18.04
CA LEU A 481 15.04 7.79 17.81
C LEU A 481 13.69 8.25 18.38
N GLY A 482 12.62 8.20 17.59
CA GLY A 482 11.26 8.42 18.04
C GLY A 482 10.50 7.10 18.17
N THR A 483 10.10 6.71 19.38
CA THR A 483 9.41 5.42 19.62
C THR A 483 8.46 5.46 20.83
N ARG A 484 7.72 4.37 21.08
CA ARG A 484 6.89 4.19 22.28
C ARG A 484 7.64 3.48 23.40
N LYS A 485 7.16 3.66 24.63
CA LYS A 485 7.79 3.17 25.88
C LYS A 485 8.00 1.66 25.89
N ASN A 486 7.12 0.89 25.24
CA ASN A 486 7.18 -0.57 25.16
C ASN A 486 8.38 -1.11 24.36
N LEU A 487 8.95 -0.32 23.43
CA LEU A 487 10.09 -0.75 22.62
C LEU A 487 11.45 -0.38 23.22
N LEU A 488 11.47 0.28 24.37
CA LEU A 488 12.72 0.67 25.05
C LEU A 488 13.54 -0.56 25.48
N ASP A 489 12.88 -1.61 25.95
CA ASP A 489 13.53 -2.86 26.36
C ASP A 489 14.20 -3.56 25.17
N CYS A 490 13.57 -3.54 24.00
CA CYS A 490 14.13 -4.08 22.74
C CYS A 490 15.38 -3.33 22.28
N LEU A 491 15.49 -2.04 22.63
CA LEU A 491 16.67 -1.20 22.38
C LEU A 491 17.77 -1.39 23.44
N GLY A 492 17.50 -2.11 24.53
CA GLY A 492 18.41 -2.25 25.66
C GLY A 492 18.54 -0.97 26.50
N ILE A 493 17.54 -0.06 26.46
CA ILE A 493 17.56 1.22 27.16
C ILE A 493 16.44 1.24 28.20
N LYS A 494 16.74 1.60 29.45
CA LYS A 494 15.72 1.69 30.50
C LYS A 494 15.09 3.09 30.53
N LEU A 495 13.78 3.15 30.80
CA LEU A 495 13.00 4.40 30.84
C LEU A 495 13.57 5.47 31.80
N HIS A 496 14.22 5.07 32.89
CA HIS A 496 14.79 5.99 33.88
C HIS A 496 16.17 6.56 33.50
N GLU A 497 16.75 6.14 32.37
CA GLU A 497 18.00 6.69 31.84
C GLU A 497 17.76 8.09 31.24
N GLN A 498 17.56 9.10 32.08
CA GLN A 498 17.25 10.49 31.67
C GLN A 498 18.32 11.11 30.74
N ARG A 499 19.53 10.54 30.73
CA ARG A 499 20.60 10.90 29.80
C ARG A 499 20.47 10.30 28.40
N ARG A 500 19.56 9.35 28.19
CA ARG A 500 19.25 8.76 26.88
C ARG A 500 17.79 8.93 26.48
N VAL A 501 16.85 8.89 27.43
CA VAL A 501 15.41 8.92 27.16
C VAL A 501 14.79 10.29 27.52
N MET A 502 14.02 10.85 26.59
CA MET A 502 13.16 12.02 26.78
C MET A 502 11.70 11.58 26.72
N ASP A 503 11.05 11.46 27.88
CA ASP A 503 9.62 11.17 27.97
C ASP A 503 8.80 12.47 27.91
N LEU A 504 8.23 12.77 26.74
CA LEU A 504 7.46 13.99 26.52
C LEU A 504 6.19 14.06 27.38
N ASP A 505 5.70 12.95 27.93
CA ASP A 505 4.56 13.00 28.85
C ASP A 505 4.93 13.42 30.27
N SER A 506 6.23 13.49 30.58
CA SER A 506 6.69 13.93 31.89
C SER A 506 6.43 15.43 32.11
N PRO A 507 6.20 15.87 33.37
CA PRO A 507 5.98 17.28 33.69
C PRO A 507 7.11 18.22 33.21
N ARG A 508 8.34 17.69 33.11
CA ARG A 508 9.51 18.41 32.60
C ARG A 508 9.29 18.95 31.18
N TYR A 509 8.75 18.11 30.30
CA TYR A 509 8.61 18.48 28.89
C TYR A 509 7.21 18.95 28.51
N ALA A 510 6.25 18.95 29.44
CA ALA A 510 4.83 19.25 29.20
C ALA A 510 4.56 20.54 28.40
N ASP A 511 5.34 21.59 28.67
CA ASP A 511 5.30 22.89 27.98
C ASP A 511 3.88 23.47 27.83
N ARG A 512 3.26 23.74 28.99
CA ARG A 512 1.87 24.18 29.08
C ARG A 512 1.60 25.53 28.42
N ASP A 513 2.58 26.42 28.44
CA ASP A 513 2.43 27.74 27.82
C ASP A 513 2.39 27.64 26.29
N ALA A 514 3.21 26.77 25.70
CA ALA A 514 3.12 26.48 24.27
C ALA A 514 1.82 25.75 23.90
N LEU A 515 1.37 24.80 24.72
CA LEU A 515 0.07 24.13 24.51
C LEU A 515 -1.08 25.14 24.54
N ARG A 516 -1.04 26.11 25.45
CA ARG A 516 -2.02 27.19 25.55
C ARG A 516 -1.96 28.12 24.34
N ALA A 517 -0.77 28.53 23.91
CA ALA A 517 -0.58 29.34 22.70
C ALA A 517 -1.12 28.62 21.45
N TYR A 518 -0.80 27.33 21.32
CA TYR A 518 -1.32 26.47 20.25
C TYR A 518 -2.85 26.37 20.29
N THR A 519 -3.44 26.24 21.48
CA THR A 519 -4.90 26.22 21.65
C THR A 519 -5.55 27.54 21.21
N ILE A 520 -4.96 28.67 21.57
CA ILE A 520 -5.44 30.01 21.18
C ILE A 520 -5.43 30.15 19.67
N LEU A 521 -4.32 29.76 19.01
CA LEU A 521 -4.21 29.79 17.56
C LEU A 521 -5.34 28.98 16.90
N ASN A 522 -5.59 27.76 17.39
CA ASN A 522 -6.65 26.91 16.86
C ASN A 522 -8.06 27.48 17.14
N LEU A 523 -8.29 28.12 18.28
CA LEU A 523 -9.58 28.76 18.57
C LEU A 523 -9.88 29.90 17.58
N VAL A 524 -8.89 30.68 17.19
CA VAL A 524 -9.07 31.87 16.34
C VAL A 524 -9.03 31.53 14.84
N ASP A 525 -8.05 30.73 14.42
CA ASP A 525 -7.69 30.58 13.01
C ASP A 525 -8.23 29.30 12.35
N SER A 526 -8.79 28.35 13.11
CA SER A 526 -9.27 27.07 12.52
C SER A 526 -10.55 27.21 11.71
N HIS A 527 -11.36 28.25 11.95
CA HIS A 527 -12.61 28.49 11.24
C HIS A 527 -12.79 29.98 10.95
N SER A 528 -13.16 30.33 9.72
CA SER A 528 -13.30 31.74 9.30
C SER A 528 -14.43 32.48 10.01
N SER A 529 -15.40 31.75 10.57
CA SER A 529 -16.52 32.28 11.37
C SER A 529 -16.35 32.05 12.87
N SER A 530 -15.12 31.77 13.35
CA SER A 530 -14.93 31.43 14.76
C SER A 530 -15.40 32.55 15.70
N PRO A 531 -16.23 32.24 16.72
CA PRO A 531 -16.69 33.23 17.70
C PRO A 531 -15.54 33.79 18.56
N TYR A 532 -14.38 33.14 18.53
CA TYR A 532 -13.19 33.55 19.29
C TYR A 532 -12.34 34.61 18.59
N GLN A 533 -12.59 34.92 17.30
CA GLN A 533 -11.87 35.98 16.58
C GLN A 533 -12.16 37.38 17.14
N SER A 534 -13.39 37.62 17.59
CA SER A 534 -13.84 38.90 18.17
C SER A 534 -13.87 38.89 19.71
N ALA A 535 -13.50 37.77 20.34
CA ALA A 535 -13.55 37.61 21.79
C ALA A 535 -12.45 38.41 22.50
N HIS A 536 -12.75 38.92 23.71
CA HIS A 536 -11.77 39.67 24.50
C HIS A 536 -10.57 38.77 24.90
N PRO A 537 -9.31 39.23 24.80
CA PRO A 537 -8.11 38.39 25.05
C PRO A 537 -8.08 37.67 26.40
N ARG A 538 -8.65 38.28 27.45
CA ARG A 538 -8.79 37.64 28.78
C ARG A 538 -9.69 36.40 28.76
N LEU A 539 -10.80 36.44 28.02
CA LEU A 539 -11.74 35.33 27.91
C LEU A 539 -11.11 34.19 27.10
N LEU A 540 -10.48 34.55 25.97
CA LEU A 540 -9.72 33.63 25.13
C LEU A 540 -8.63 32.89 25.92
N GLY A 541 -7.86 33.61 26.74
CA GLY A 541 -6.85 33.01 27.61
C GLY A 541 -7.43 32.08 28.69
N GLN A 542 -8.63 32.38 29.22
CA GLN A 542 -9.29 31.54 30.22
C GLN A 542 -9.87 30.25 29.61
N VAL A 543 -10.45 30.32 28.42
CA VAL A 543 -10.94 29.16 27.66
C VAL A 543 -9.76 28.28 27.25
N ALA A 544 -8.71 28.86 26.68
CA ALA A 544 -7.50 28.12 26.31
C ALA A 544 -6.83 27.43 27.51
N ARG A 545 -6.84 28.07 28.69
CA ARG A 545 -6.36 27.44 29.93
C ARG A 545 -7.24 26.26 30.38
N ALA A 546 -8.54 26.33 30.16
CA ALA A 546 -9.44 25.21 30.47
C ALA A 546 -9.15 24.00 29.56
N VAL A 547 -9.02 24.25 28.26
CA VAL A 547 -8.66 23.23 27.27
C VAL A 547 -7.27 22.66 27.55
N GLU A 548 -6.27 23.48 27.85
CA GLU A 548 -4.93 23.02 28.26
C GLU A 548 -4.99 22.07 29.45
N MET A 549 -5.73 22.42 30.51
CA MET A 549 -5.84 21.56 31.69
C MET A 549 -6.58 20.25 31.41
N ALA A 550 -7.57 20.25 30.51
CA ALA A 550 -8.27 19.04 30.11
C ALA A 550 -7.41 18.13 29.20
N ALA A 551 -6.70 18.73 28.25
CA ALA A 551 -5.83 18.04 27.29
C ALA A 551 -4.54 17.49 27.93
N GLY A 552 -4.11 18.05 29.07
CA GLY A 552 -2.92 17.61 29.78
C GLY A 552 -1.64 17.88 28.99
N THR A 553 -1.01 16.81 28.48
CA THR A 553 0.18 16.90 27.62
C THR A 553 -0.11 16.68 26.14
N SER A 554 -1.37 16.44 25.75
CA SER A 554 -1.75 16.08 24.39
C SER A 554 -2.12 17.30 23.55
N PHE A 555 -1.23 17.68 22.62
CA PHE A 555 -1.49 18.73 21.64
C PHE A 555 -2.65 18.37 20.71
N LEU A 556 -2.85 17.08 20.44
CA LEU A 556 -3.93 16.59 19.62
C LEU A 556 -5.31 16.80 20.27
N VAL A 557 -5.44 16.51 21.57
CA VAL A 557 -6.69 16.72 22.31
C VAL A 557 -7.01 18.22 22.39
N ALA A 558 -5.99 19.04 22.67
CA ALA A 558 -6.15 20.50 22.69
C ALA A 558 -6.62 21.03 21.33
N ARG A 559 -6.09 20.50 20.23
CA ARG A 559 -6.50 20.86 18.86
C ARG A 559 -7.97 20.55 18.61
N PHE A 560 -8.44 19.33 18.90
CA PHE A 560 -9.85 18.98 18.67
C PHE A 560 -10.78 19.79 19.53
N ALA A 561 -10.49 19.90 20.83
CA ALA A 561 -11.31 20.73 21.72
C ALA A 561 -11.39 22.18 21.22
N ALA A 562 -10.26 22.76 20.79
CA ALA A 562 -10.23 24.10 20.20
C ALA A 562 -11.01 24.20 18.88
N TYR A 563 -10.86 23.22 18.00
CA TYR A 563 -11.54 23.16 16.71
C TYR A 563 -13.06 23.09 16.87
N THR A 564 -13.54 22.18 17.73
CA THR A 564 -14.96 21.99 18.03
C THR A 564 -15.57 23.24 18.69
N LEU A 565 -14.82 23.93 19.55
CA LEU A 565 -15.25 25.22 20.10
C LEU A 565 -15.27 26.33 19.02
N ALA A 566 -14.27 26.37 18.13
CA ALA A 566 -14.18 27.36 17.05
C ALA A 566 -15.29 27.19 16.00
N ALA A 567 -15.85 25.99 15.86
CA ALA A 567 -16.94 25.68 14.93
C ALA A 567 -18.35 25.93 15.50
N ALA A 568 -18.50 26.38 16.76
CA ALA A 568 -19.80 26.58 17.38
C ALA A 568 -20.51 27.88 16.91
N ASP A 569 -21.85 27.82 16.76
CA ASP A 569 -22.72 28.88 16.24
C ASP A 569 -22.95 30.05 17.23
N GLU A 570 -21.90 30.80 17.58
CA GLU A 570 -21.90 32.13 18.25
C GLU A 570 -21.68 32.19 19.78
N VAL A 571 -21.87 31.12 20.56
CA VAL A 571 -21.68 31.19 22.04
C VAL A 571 -20.23 30.94 22.43
N VAL A 572 -19.53 31.99 22.87
CA VAL A 572 -18.25 31.86 23.56
C VAL A 572 -18.50 31.20 24.91
N ALA A 573 -17.89 30.04 25.15
CA ALA A 573 -18.09 29.28 26.38
C ALA A 573 -17.70 30.09 27.63
N ASP A 574 -18.48 29.99 28.72
CA ASP A 574 -18.10 30.61 30.01
C ASP A 574 -17.07 29.72 30.72
N PRO A 575 -15.79 30.14 30.80
CA PRO A 575 -14.77 29.34 31.45
C PRO A 575 -14.98 29.19 32.95
N ARG A 576 -15.91 29.92 33.58
CA ARG A 576 -16.21 29.79 35.02
C ARG A 576 -17.24 28.70 35.30
N ASP A 577 -17.93 28.19 34.28
CA ASP A 577 -18.92 27.12 34.43
C ASP A 577 -18.22 25.77 34.73
N PRO A 578 -18.45 25.17 35.91
CA PRO A 578 -17.87 23.87 36.26
C PRO A 578 -18.34 22.72 35.36
N GLU A 579 -19.57 22.76 34.86
CA GLU A 579 -20.13 21.69 34.02
C GLU A 579 -19.48 21.68 32.64
N TRP A 580 -19.34 22.85 32.02
CA TRP A 580 -18.58 23.02 30.78
C TRP A 580 -17.11 22.57 30.93
N ARG A 581 -16.44 22.92 32.03
CA ARG A 581 -15.05 22.47 32.25
C ARG A 581 -14.95 20.95 32.38
N ALA A 582 -15.95 20.31 32.95
CA ALA A 582 -16.01 18.86 33.08
C ALA A 582 -16.32 18.17 31.75
N SER A 583 -16.99 18.85 30.81
CA SER A 583 -17.33 18.31 29.49
C SER A 583 -16.17 18.33 28.49
N LEU A 584 -15.08 19.06 28.75
CA LEU A 584 -13.94 19.12 27.85
C LEU A 584 -13.26 17.73 27.71
N PRO A 585 -12.94 17.30 26.48
CA PRO A 585 -12.39 15.98 26.24
C PRO A 585 -10.98 15.85 26.80
N LYS A 586 -10.69 14.70 27.41
CA LYS A 586 -9.36 14.36 27.95
C LYS A 586 -8.56 13.44 27.03
N HIS A 587 -9.24 12.86 26.04
CA HIS A 587 -8.68 11.86 25.13
C HIS A 587 -9.09 12.14 23.69
N ALA A 588 -8.19 11.87 22.73
CA ALA A 588 -8.39 12.21 21.32
C ALA A 588 -9.64 11.58 20.71
N GLY A 589 -9.94 10.33 21.09
CA GLY A 589 -11.16 9.64 20.68
C GLY A 589 -12.44 10.30 21.16
N GLN A 590 -12.47 10.71 22.42
CA GLN A 590 -13.62 11.43 22.98
C GLN A 590 -13.82 12.76 22.26
N ALA A 591 -12.73 13.48 21.99
CA ALA A 591 -12.79 14.73 21.26
C ALA A 591 -13.33 14.57 19.83
N MET A 592 -12.97 13.48 19.13
CA MET A 592 -13.55 13.16 17.82
C MET A 592 -15.05 12.86 17.94
N GLN A 593 -15.47 12.07 18.93
CA GLN A 593 -16.88 11.75 19.13
C GLN A 593 -17.69 13.01 19.43
N ASP A 594 -17.17 13.89 20.29
CA ASP A 594 -17.81 15.15 20.64
C ASP A 594 -17.92 16.07 19.42
N ASP A 595 -16.86 16.16 18.60
CA ASP A 595 -16.86 16.90 17.34
C ASP A 595 -17.89 16.36 16.34
N LEU A 596 -17.91 15.05 16.11
CA LEU A 596 -18.88 14.40 15.22
C LEU A 596 -20.31 14.64 15.72
N THR A 597 -20.54 14.49 17.02
CA THR A 597 -21.87 14.69 17.64
C THR A 597 -22.32 16.14 17.51
N GLN A 598 -21.43 17.11 17.76
CA GLN A 598 -21.77 18.52 17.66
C GLN A 598 -22.03 18.97 16.23
N ARG A 599 -21.22 18.52 15.26
CA ARG A 599 -21.35 18.95 13.85
C ARG A 599 -22.46 18.23 13.10
N LEU A 600 -22.63 16.93 13.35
CA LEU A 600 -23.48 16.05 12.54
C LEU A 600 -24.79 15.68 13.26
N GLY A 601 -24.91 15.94 14.56
CA GLY A 601 -26.12 15.62 15.33
C GLY A 601 -26.50 14.15 15.19
N ASP A 602 -27.69 13.90 14.66
CA ASP A 602 -28.23 12.55 14.46
C ASP A 602 -27.39 11.67 13.49
N ASP A 603 -26.65 12.30 12.58
CA ASP A 603 -25.77 11.62 11.62
C ASP A 603 -24.40 11.21 12.23
N ALA A 604 -24.11 11.57 13.48
CA ALA A 604 -22.84 11.24 14.13
C ALA A 604 -22.62 9.71 14.25
N GLN A 605 -23.69 8.95 14.52
CA GLN A 605 -23.60 7.49 14.57
C GLN A 605 -23.30 6.88 13.20
N ARG A 606 -23.89 7.44 12.13
CA ARG A 606 -23.62 7.04 10.75
C ARG A 606 -22.14 7.26 10.40
N ALA A 607 -21.59 8.41 10.78
CA ALA A 607 -20.17 8.67 10.59
C ALA A 607 -19.28 7.69 11.37
N ALA A 608 -19.59 7.42 12.64
CA ALA A 608 -18.84 6.49 13.47
C ALA A 608 -18.87 5.05 12.93
N ASP A 609 -20.04 4.59 12.44
CA ASP A 609 -20.20 3.27 11.84
C ASP A 609 -19.34 3.12 10.57
N LEU A 610 -19.32 4.14 9.70
CA LEU A 610 -18.52 4.12 8.48
C LEU A 610 -17.02 4.26 8.76
N LEU A 611 -16.60 4.95 9.82
CA LEU A 611 -15.18 5.05 10.21
C LEU A 611 -14.66 3.78 10.91
N ARG A 612 -15.54 3.00 11.55
CA ARG A 612 -15.14 1.84 12.36
C ARG A 612 -14.35 0.77 11.60
N PRO A 613 -14.71 0.34 10.37
CA PRO A 613 -13.89 -0.60 9.60
C PRO A 613 -12.44 -0.15 9.43
N LEU A 614 -12.20 1.16 9.26
CA LEU A 614 -10.85 1.70 9.06
C LEU A 614 -9.95 1.52 10.29
N ALA A 615 -10.55 1.46 11.48
CA ALA A 615 -9.81 1.24 12.73
C ALA A 615 -9.22 -0.18 12.83
N TYR A 616 -9.75 -1.13 12.05
CA TYR A 616 -9.33 -2.53 12.03
C TYR A 616 -8.64 -2.91 10.71
N ALA A 617 -8.43 -1.95 9.82
CA ALA A 617 -7.78 -2.19 8.54
C ALA A 617 -6.29 -2.51 8.72
N GLU A 618 -5.80 -3.48 7.95
CA GLU A 618 -4.40 -3.89 7.91
C GLU A 618 -3.68 -3.19 6.74
N GLY A 619 -2.34 -3.18 6.74
CA GLY A 619 -1.56 -2.56 5.66
C GLY A 619 -1.62 -1.02 5.66
N GLN A 620 -1.80 -0.41 4.49
CA GLN A 620 -1.91 1.05 4.33
C GLN A 620 -3.36 1.56 4.48
N GLY A 621 -4.33 0.67 4.67
CA GLY A 621 -5.73 1.01 4.92
C GLY A 621 -6.71 0.09 4.22
N LEU A 622 -8.00 0.41 4.33
CA LEU A 622 -9.09 -0.35 3.75
C LEU A 622 -9.40 0.13 2.32
N PRO A 623 -9.56 -0.76 1.33
CA PRO A 623 -9.98 -0.38 -0.01
C PRO A 623 -11.45 0.08 -0.02
N TRP A 624 -11.76 1.06 -0.88
CA TRP A 624 -13.14 1.49 -1.11
C TRP A 624 -13.92 0.44 -1.92
N GLU A 625 -13.32 -0.06 -3.01
CA GLU A 625 -13.83 -0.93 -4.09
C GLU A 625 -14.74 -2.10 -3.65
N GLY A 626 -15.99 -1.81 -3.26
CA GLY A 626 -16.94 -2.82 -2.82
C GLY A 626 -16.55 -3.56 -1.53
N ILE A 627 -15.59 -3.03 -0.77
CA ILE A 627 -15.14 -3.61 0.51
C ILE A 627 -15.60 -2.75 1.69
N TRP A 628 -15.37 -1.43 1.64
CA TRP A 628 -15.59 -0.57 2.80
C TRP A 628 -17.06 -0.46 3.21
N ALA A 629 -17.97 -0.07 2.31
CA ALA A 629 -19.39 0.09 2.67
C ALA A 629 -20.06 -1.24 3.09
N PRO A 630 -19.83 -2.38 2.40
CA PRO A 630 -20.34 -3.67 2.84
C PRO A 630 -19.81 -4.10 4.20
N LEU A 631 -18.55 -3.78 4.51
CA LEU A 631 -17.95 -4.11 5.79
C LEU A 631 -18.49 -3.22 6.92
N ALA A 632 -18.65 -1.92 6.67
CA ALA A 632 -19.35 -1.02 7.58
C ALA A 632 -20.77 -1.55 7.86
N SER A 633 -21.44 -2.04 6.82
CA SER A 633 -22.77 -2.61 6.95
C SER A 633 -22.80 -3.86 7.83
N ALA A 634 -21.86 -4.78 7.58
CA ALA A 634 -21.74 -6.02 8.33
C ALA A 634 -21.40 -5.78 9.82
N ILE A 635 -20.54 -4.80 10.12
CA ILE A 635 -20.14 -4.47 11.49
C ILE A 635 -21.24 -3.72 12.24
N ALA A 636 -21.92 -2.77 11.59
CA ALA A 636 -22.95 -1.95 12.23
C ALA A 636 -24.33 -2.63 12.30
N GLY A 637 -24.57 -3.67 11.49
CA GLY A 637 -25.88 -4.30 11.33
C GLY A 637 -26.92 -3.42 10.63
N ARG A 638 -26.46 -2.39 9.91
CA ARG A 638 -27.27 -1.46 9.11
C ARG A 638 -26.76 -1.49 7.67
N THR A 639 -27.59 -1.13 6.70
CA THR A 639 -27.13 -1.09 5.30
C THR A 639 -26.51 0.26 4.99
N TYR A 640 -25.27 0.25 4.51
CA TYR A 640 -24.54 1.39 4.00
C TYR A 640 -24.08 1.13 2.56
N THR A 641 -24.06 2.18 1.75
CA THR A 641 -23.70 2.17 0.32
C THR A 641 -22.51 3.08 0.03
N ASP A 642 -22.07 3.13 -1.23
CA ASP A 642 -21.02 4.06 -1.65
C ASP A 642 -21.45 5.53 -1.52
N ASP A 643 -22.76 5.83 -1.58
CA ASP A 643 -23.29 7.17 -1.34
C ASP A 643 -23.06 7.61 0.12
N ASP A 644 -23.15 6.68 1.07
CA ASP A 644 -22.83 6.93 2.48
C ASP A 644 -21.35 7.27 2.68
N LEU A 645 -20.46 6.58 1.95
CA LEU A 645 -19.03 6.87 1.98
C LEU A 645 -18.68 8.20 1.32
N LEU A 646 -19.37 8.57 0.23
CA LEU A 646 -19.24 9.90 -0.38
C LEU A 646 -19.71 10.99 0.60
N TRP A 647 -20.85 10.77 1.26
CA TRP A 647 -21.33 11.66 2.32
C TRP A 647 -20.31 11.78 3.47
N LEU A 648 -19.72 10.67 3.91
CA LEU A 648 -18.68 10.66 4.95
C LEU A 648 -17.47 11.49 4.52
N ARG A 649 -17.02 11.37 3.27
CA ARG A 649 -15.90 12.16 2.75
C ARG A 649 -16.19 13.66 2.77
N SER A 650 -17.42 14.08 2.45
CA SER A 650 -17.80 15.49 2.49
C SER A 650 -17.93 16.05 3.91
N ASN A 651 -18.39 15.24 4.87
CA ASN A 651 -18.79 15.72 6.20
C ASN A 651 -17.80 15.36 7.32
N ALA A 652 -17.00 14.33 7.13
CA ALA A 652 -16.03 13.79 8.09
C ALA A 652 -14.71 13.36 7.40
N GLY A 653 -14.45 13.85 6.17
CA GLY A 653 -13.25 13.50 5.40
C GLY A 653 -11.94 13.90 6.07
N SER A 654 -11.97 14.88 6.98
CA SER A 654 -10.81 15.26 7.82
C SER A 654 -10.31 14.11 8.70
N TYR A 655 -11.15 13.08 8.93
CA TYR A 655 -10.79 11.88 9.68
C TYR A 655 -10.12 10.78 8.85
N VAL A 656 -10.15 10.90 7.52
CA VAL A 656 -9.74 9.83 6.61
C VAL A 656 -8.65 10.32 5.65
N VAL A 657 -7.55 9.57 5.61
CA VAL A 657 -6.44 9.78 4.67
C VAL A 657 -6.51 8.72 3.58
N GLU A 658 -6.28 9.14 2.34
CA GLU A 658 -6.09 8.23 1.20
C GLU A 658 -4.61 7.86 1.09
N ALA A 659 -4.34 6.59 0.84
CA ALA A 659 -3.03 6.02 0.56
C ALA A 659 -3.14 5.11 -0.66
N VAL A 660 -2.00 4.63 -1.17
CA VAL A 660 -1.94 3.66 -2.26
C VAL A 660 -1.31 2.36 -1.77
N GLU A 661 -1.98 1.23 -2.00
CA GLU A 661 -1.47 -0.12 -1.75
C GLU A 661 -1.74 -0.98 -2.98
N ASN A 662 -0.71 -1.67 -3.48
CA ASN A 662 -0.78 -2.49 -4.69
C ASN A 662 -1.37 -1.75 -5.92
N GLY A 663 -1.06 -0.45 -6.06
CA GLY A 663 -1.56 0.39 -7.16
C GLY A 663 -3.03 0.83 -7.03
N ARG A 664 -3.69 0.52 -5.90
CA ARG A 664 -5.11 0.83 -5.64
C ARG A 664 -5.26 1.77 -4.45
N SER A 665 -6.36 2.53 -4.40
CA SER A 665 -6.65 3.44 -3.28
C SER A 665 -7.03 2.65 -2.02
N ALA A 666 -6.34 2.94 -0.92
CA ALA A 666 -6.62 2.46 0.42
C ALA A 666 -6.89 3.64 1.36
N TYR A 667 -7.78 3.46 2.33
CA TYR A 667 -8.28 4.53 3.19
C TYR A 667 -8.03 4.18 4.64
N ARG A 668 -7.53 5.12 5.44
CA ARG A 668 -7.29 4.89 6.87
C ARG A 668 -7.55 6.13 7.70
N LEU A 669 -7.68 5.93 9.00
CA LEU A 669 -7.77 7.05 9.93
C LEU A 669 -6.42 7.75 10.04
N TYR A 670 -6.42 9.09 10.07
CA TYR A 670 -5.16 9.85 10.09
C TYR A 670 -4.36 9.70 11.39
N HIS A 671 -4.96 9.17 12.47
CA HIS A 671 -4.30 9.05 13.76
C HIS A 671 -4.71 7.79 14.55
N GLN A 672 -3.71 7.09 15.09
CA GLN A 672 -3.90 5.83 15.83
C GLN A 672 -4.84 5.94 17.04
N ALA A 673 -4.82 7.07 17.77
CA ALA A 673 -5.71 7.26 18.91
C ALA A 673 -7.22 7.24 18.54
N LEU A 674 -7.56 7.47 17.27
CA LEU A 674 -8.93 7.31 16.76
C LEU A 674 -9.26 5.84 16.54
N ASN A 675 -8.30 5.05 16.03
CA ASN A 675 -8.40 3.60 15.95
C ASN A 675 -8.70 3.04 17.35
N ASP A 676 -7.86 3.37 18.33
CA ASP A 676 -8.00 2.91 19.72
C ASP A 676 -9.34 3.31 20.36
N HIS A 677 -10.00 4.37 19.85
CA HIS A 677 -11.32 4.77 20.32
C HIS A 677 -12.44 3.97 19.68
N LEU A 678 -12.42 3.82 18.35
CA LEU A 678 -13.42 3.05 17.63
C LEU A 678 -13.34 1.55 17.93
N GLN A 679 -12.17 1.08 18.39
CA GLN A 679 -11.99 -0.29 18.88
C GLN A 679 -12.50 -0.51 20.31
N ARG A 680 -12.68 0.55 21.11
CA ARG A 680 -13.09 0.42 22.52
C ARG A 680 -14.54 -0.04 22.64
N GLY A 681 -14.76 -1.09 23.44
CA GLY A 681 -16.09 -1.64 23.69
C GLY A 681 -16.69 -2.43 22.51
N ALA A 682 -15.94 -2.59 21.43
CA ALA A 682 -16.34 -3.41 20.29
C ALA A 682 -15.90 -4.86 20.47
N ASP A 683 -16.71 -5.81 19.98
CA ASP A 683 -16.32 -7.22 19.96
C ASP A 683 -15.27 -7.45 18.87
N PHE A 684 -14.01 -7.53 19.30
CA PHE A 684 -12.85 -7.72 18.45
C PHE A 684 -13.00 -8.95 17.54
N ARG A 685 -13.49 -10.09 18.06
CA ARG A 685 -13.62 -11.31 17.25
C ARG A 685 -14.76 -11.19 16.26
N ALA A 686 -15.89 -10.61 16.65
CA ALA A 686 -17.03 -10.43 15.76
C ALA A 686 -16.68 -9.51 14.58
N ILE A 687 -15.94 -8.43 14.82
CA ILE A 687 -15.49 -7.52 13.76
C ILE A 687 -14.55 -8.23 12.78
N HIS A 688 -13.51 -8.91 13.28
CA HIS A 688 -12.62 -9.67 12.40
C HIS A 688 -13.36 -10.78 11.66
N SER A 689 -14.41 -11.39 12.24
CA SER A 689 -15.28 -12.32 11.53
C SER A 689 -16.05 -11.65 10.39
N ALA A 690 -16.56 -10.43 10.59
CA ALA A 690 -17.21 -9.66 9.53
C ALA A 690 -16.25 -9.32 8.38
N PHE A 691 -14.97 -9.06 8.67
CA PHE A 691 -13.93 -8.94 7.64
C PHE A 691 -13.78 -10.24 6.84
N VAL A 692 -13.65 -11.39 7.50
CA VAL A 692 -13.53 -12.69 6.84
C VAL A 692 -14.72 -12.92 5.91
N ASP A 693 -15.95 -12.76 6.41
CA ASP A 693 -17.15 -13.01 5.63
C ASP A 693 -17.28 -12.05 4.43
N THR A 694 -16.97 -10.77 4.63
CA THR A 694 -17.07 -9.75 3.57
C THR A 694 -16.02 -9.98 2.49
N LEU A 695 -14.76 -10.19 2.87
CA LEU A 695 -13.67 -10.42 1.93
C LEU A 695 -13.89 -11.70 1.13
N THR A 696 -14.31 -12.79 1.78
CA THR A 696 -14.59 -14.07 1.13
C THR A 696 -15.81 -14.00 0.21
N LYS A 697 -16.87 -13.25 0.57
CA LYS A 697 -18.06 -13.07 -0.29
C LYS A 697 -17.78 -12.23 -1.54
N ARG A 698 -16.78 -11.34 -1.49
CA ARG A 698 -16.40 -10.46 -2.60
C ARG A 698 -15.45 -11.12 -3.60
N VAL A 699 -14.98 -12.33 -3.32
CA VAL A 699 -14.24 -13.11 -4.32
C VAL A 699 -15.20 -13.54 -5.43
N PRO A 700 -14.89 -13.25 -6.71
CA PRO A 700 -15.70 -13.70 -7.84
C PRO A 700 -15.83 -15.23 -7.86
N TYR A 701 -16.88 -15.75 -8.50
CA TYR A 701 -17.04 -17.19 -8.72
C TYR A 701 -16.62 -17.57 -10.14
N ARG A 702 -16.04 -18.76 -10.28
CA ARG A 702 -15.80 -19.45 -11.56
C ARG A 702 -17.11 -20.07 -12.08
N GLY A 703 -17.09 -20.52 -13.33
CA GLY A 703 -18.25 -21.18 -13.96
C GLY A 703 -18.68 -22.49 -13.30
N ASP A 704 -17.82 -23.09 -12.48
CA ASP A 704 -18.09 -24.28 -11.67
C ASP A 704 -18.57 -23.97 -10.24
N ALA A 705 -18.91 -22.71 -9.96
CA ALA A 705 -19.31 -22.19 -8.64
C ALA A 705 -18.24 -22.26 -7.54
N THR A 706 -16.96 -22.48 -7.88
CA THR A 706 -15.84 -22.29 -6.96
C THR A 706 -15.38 -20.84 -6.93
N ARG A 707 -14.66 -20.42 -5.88
CA ARG A 707 -14.14 -19.04 -5.77
C ARG A 707 -12.90 -18.85 -6.65
N ASP A 708 -12.89 -17.77 -7.41
CA ASP A 708 -11.77 -17.41 -8.26
C ASP A 708 -10.78 -16.49 -7.54
N TRP A 709 -9.92 -17.07 -6.70
CA TRP A 709 -8.92 -16.33 -5.95
C TRP A 709 -7.88 -15.62 -6.82
N PHE A 710 -7.71 -16.05 -8.08
CA PHE A 710 -6.87 -15.34 -9.05
C PHE A 710 -7.39 -13.92 -9.33
N ARG A 711 -8.71 -13.72 -9.27
CA ARG A 711 -9.38 -12.42 -9.49
C ARG A 711 -9.79 -11.74 -8.18
N ALA A 712 -9.39 -12.26 -7.03
CA ALA A 712 -9.70 -11.65 -5.74
C ALA A 712 -8.96 -10.31 -5.57
N HIS A 713 -9.57 -9.40 -4.80
CA HIS A 713 -8.94 -8.12 -4.48
C HIS A 713 -7.61 -8.34 -3.72
N PRO A 714 -6.51 -7.61 -4.03
CA PRO A 714 -5.21 -7.78 -3.37
C PRO A 714 -5.25 -7.73 -1.84
N TYR A 715 -6.07 -6.84 -1.28
CA TYR A 715 -6.31 -6.78 0.17
C TYR A 715 -6.78 -8.12 0.77
N ALA A 716 -7.65 -8.87 0.07
CA ALA A 716 -8.07 -10.20 0.54
C ALA A 716 -6.92 -11.21 0.48
N LEU A 717 -6.11 -11.18 -0.58
CA LEU A 717 -4.95 -12.05 -0.72
C LEU A 717 -3.86 -11.76 0.34
N ASN A 718 -3.71 -10.49 0.72
CA ASN A 718 -2.72 -10.03 1.68
C ASN A 718 -3.18 -10.19 3.14
N HIS A 719 -4.44 -9.92 3.45
CA HIS A 719 -4.86 -9.67 4.84
C HIS A 719 -5.98 -10.59 5.34
N LEU A 720 -6.60 -11.41 4.49
CA LEU A 720 -7.65 -12.35 4.93
C LEU A 720 -7.15 -13.31 6.03
N ALA A 721 -5.94 -13.85 5.89
CA ALA A 721 -5.34 -14.73 6.90
C ALA A 721 -5.17 -14.02 8.26
N THR A 722 -4.81 -12.73 8.27
CA THR A 722 -4.69 -11.92 9.48
C THR A 722 -6.04 -11.77 10.17
N HIS A 723 -7.07 -11.38 9.42
CA HIS A 723 -8.42 -11.26 10.00
C HIS A 723 -8.99 -12.62 10.45
N ALA A 724 -8.75 -13.69 9.68
CA ALA A 724 -9.19 -15.03 10.05
C ALA A 724 -8.51 -15.53 11.33
N ALA A 725 -7.21 -15.29 11.48
CA ALA A 725 -6.48 -15.63 12.70
C ALA A 725 -6.99 -14.83 13.91
N ALA A 726 -7.24 -13.53 13.75
CA ALA A 726 -7.81 -12.69 14.80
C ALA A 726 -9.24 -13.10 15.19
N ALA A 727 -10.04 -13.57 14.23
CA ALA A 727 -11.39 -14.11 14.46
C ALA A 727 -11.40 -15.53 15.05
N GLY A 728 -10.27 -16.25 15.03
CA GLY A 728 -10.21 -17.68 15.37
C GLY A 728 -10.81 -18.60 14.29
N ARG A 729 -10.81 -18.15 13.04
CA ARG A 729 -11.35 -18.82 11.84
C ARG A 729 -10.29 -19.12 10.78
N ILE A 730 -9.01 -19.18 11.18
CA ILE A 730 -7.92 -19.47 10.24
C ILE A 730 -8.06 -20.87 9.63
N ASP A 731 -8.59 -21.83 10.39
CA ASP A 731 -8.89 -23.18 9.91
C ASP A 731 -9.84 -23.14 8.70
N ASP A 732 -10.92 -22.34 8.74
CA ASP A 732 -11.89 -22.21 7.63
C ASP A 732 -11.23 -21.75 6.32
N VAL A 733 -10.28 -20.82 6.41
CA VAL A 733 -9.59 -20.23 5.26
C VAL A 733 -8.57 -21.19 4.66
N LEU A 734 -7.94 -22.03 5.50
CA LEU A 734 -6.96 -23.02 5.03
C LEU A 734 -7.61 -24.21 4.31
N LEU A 735 -8.91 -24.45 4.48
CA LEU A 735 -9.64 -25.49 3.75
C LEU A 735 -9.87 -25.14 2.27
N ASP A 736 -9.66 -23.88 1.87
CA ASP A 736 -9.77 -23.45 0.48
C ASP A 736 -8.40 -23.54 -0.21
N ALA A 737 -8.17 -24.63 -0.95
CA ALA A 737 -6.88 -24.87 -1.61
C ALA A 737 -6.51 -23.77 -2.62
N GLU A 738 -7.50 -23.16 -3.28
CA GLU A 738 -7.26 -22.09 -4.24
C GLU A 738 -6.75 -20.84 -3.51
N TYR A 739 -7.26 -20.54 -2.32
CA TYR A 739 -6.70 -19.46 -1.51
C TYR A 739 -5.21 -19.68 -1.22
N LEU A 740 -4.80 -20.90 -0.85
CA LEU A 740 -3.38 -21.20 -0.57
C LEU A 740 -2.46 -20.95 -1.76
N VAL A 741 -2.93 -21.20 -2.99
CA VAL A 741 -2.17 -20.96 -4.21
C VAL A 741 -1.95 -19.47 -4.47
N HIS A 742 -2.93 -18.63 -4.12
CA HIS A 742 -2.95 -17.20 -4.46
C HIS A 742 -2.58 -16.26 -3.31
N ALA A 743 -2.74 -16.68 -2.06
CA ALA A 743 -2.47 -15.87 -0.89
C ALA A 743 -1.02 -15.35 -0.86
N ALA A 744 -0.84 -14.16 -0.28
CA ALA A 744 0.48 -13.58 -0.06
C ALA A 744 1.26 -14.46 0.94
N PRO A 745 2.41 -15.05 0.54
CA PRO A 745 3.08 -16.05 1.34
C PRO A 745 3.47 -15.56 2.74
N TYR A 746 4.03 -14.36 2.84
CA TYR A 746 4.47 -13.80 4.12
C TYR A 746 3.32 -13.56 5.10
N SER A 747 2.21 -13.02 4.61
CA SER A 747 1.04 -12.75 5.44
C SER A 747 0.39 -14.03 5.95
N LEU A 748 0.23 -15.04 5.09
CA LEU A 748 -0.37 -16.31 5.49
C LEU A 748 0.49 -17.07 6.52
N THR A 749 1.80 -17.10 6.30
CA THR A 749 2.74 -17.93 7.08
C THR A 749 2.80 -17.53 8.55
N SER A 750 2.75 -16.23 8.85
CA SER A 750 2.81 -15.72 10.23
C SER A 750 1.65 -16.22 11.12
N HIS A 751 0.55 -16.65 10.50
CA HIS A 751 -0.66 -17.09 11.19
C HIS A 751 -0.86 -18.62 11.21
N LEU A 752 -0.07 -19.40 10.45
CA LEU A 752 -0.20 -20.87 10.38
C LEU A 752 0.02 -21.59 11.73
N GLN A 753 0.65 -20.92 12.70
CA GLN A 753 0.81 -21.43 14.06
C GLN A 753 -0.46 -21.38 14.91
N ARG A 754 -1.47 -20.61 14.49
CA ARG A 754 -2.75 -20.42 15.21
C ARG A 754 -3.81 -21.46 14.84
N VAL A 755 -3.46 -22.41 13.99
CA VAL A 755 -4.36 -23.42 13.42
C VAL A 755 -4.63 -24.54 14.43
N SER A 756 -5.89 -24.91 14.58
CA SER A 756 -6.37 -25.71 15.71
C SER A 756 -6.93 -27.08 15.35
N THR A 757 -7.39 -27.27 14.12
CA THR A 757 -7.94 -28.54 13.63
C THR A 757 -6.84 -29.47 13.12
N ASP A 758 -7.10 -30.78 13.14
CA ASP A 758 -6.15 -31.78 12.63
C ASP A 758 -5.94 -31.72 11.12
N GLU A 759 -6.95 -31.29 10.38
CA GLU A 759 -6.91 -31.06 8.94
C GLU A 759 -6.17 -29.76 8.63
N GLY A 760 -6.51 -28.66 9.31
CA GLY A 760 -5.79 -27.40 9.18
C GLY A 760 -4.30 -27.54 9.51
N ARG A 761 -3.93 -28.27 10.57
CA ARG A 761 -2.51 -28.53 10.91
C ARG A 761 -1.79 -29.30 9.81
N LEU A 762 -2.45 -30.27 9.18
CA LEU A 762 -1.89 -31.01 8.05
C LEU A 762 -1.67 -30.08 6.85
N THR A 763 -2.68 -29.27 6.51
CA THR A 763 -2.59 -28.28 5.42
C THR A 763 -1.50 -27.24 5.68
N ALA A 764 -1.39 -26.73 6.91
CA ALA A 764 -0.33 -25.82 7.30
C ALA A 764 1.07 -26.45 7.18
N ALA A 765 1.22 -27.72 7.56
CA ALA A 765 2.46 -28.47 7.39
C ALA A 765 2.80 -28.65 5.89
N VAL A 766 1.82 -29.04 5.07
CA VAL A 766 1.99 -29.13 3.60
C VAL A 766 2.42 -27.80 3.02
N TYR A 767 1.78 -26.69 3.42
CA TYR A 767 2.11 -25.36 2.94
C TYR A 767 3.56 -24.97 3.30
N ARG A 768 3.97 -25.20 4.55
CA ARG A 768 5.33 -24.89 5.06
C ARG A 768 6.44 -25.65 4.34
N THR A 769 6.18 -26.86 3.85
CA THR A 769 7.22 -27.62 3.13
C THR A 769 7.63 -27.03 1.78
N ALA A 770 6.84 -26.09 1.23
CA ALA A 770 7.17 -25.37 0.00
C ALA A 770 7.37 -23.86 0.22
N LEU A 771 7.63 -23.43 1.46
CA LEU A 771 7.69 -22.00 1.81
C LEU A 771 8.69 -21.20 0.97
N ASN A 772 9.88 -21.77 0.79
CA ASN A 772 10.97 -21.20 -0.01
C ASN A 772 10.63 -21.08 -1.50
N LEU A 773 9.64 -21.85 -1.98
CA LEU A 773 9.14 -21.76 -3.34
C LEU A 773 8.00 -20.74 -3.47
N HIS A 774 7.18 -20.54 -2.44
CA HIS A 774 5.97 -19.72 -2.57
C HIS A 774 6.20 -18.26 -2.91
N ALA A 775 7.26 -17.63 -2.37
CA ALA A 775 7.53 -16.21 -2.59
C ALA A 775 8.01 -15.87 -4.02
N PRO A 776 8.98 -16.61 -4.63
CA PRO A 776 9.45 -16.30 -5.99
C PRO A 776 8.66 -17.00 -7.11
N ALA A 777 7.85 -18.02 -6.79
CA ALA A 777 7.26 -18.87 -7.83
C ALA A 777 5.92 -18.34 -8.38
N ALA A 778 5.70 -18.58 -9.67
CA ALA A 778 4.39 -18.39 -10.30
C ALA A 778 3.32 -19.30 -9.67
N THR A 779 2.05 -18.91 -9.80
CA THR A 779 0.90 -19.63 -9.22
C THR A 779 0.81 -21.09 -9.66
N SER A 780 1.14 -21.41 -10.92
CA SER A 780 1.16 -22.80 -11.42
C SER A 780 2.19 -23.66 -10.69
N VAL A 781 3.39 -23.12 -10.47
CA VAL A 781 4.46 -23.81 -9.74
C VAL A 781 4.09 -23.98 -8.27
N ARG A 782 3.50 -22.95 -7.64
CA ARG A 782 2.98 -23.04 -6.26
C ARG A 782 1.95 -24.16 -6.13
N ARG A 783 0.98 -24.22 -7.05
CA ARG A 783 -0.04 -25.28 -7.09
C ARG A 783 0.60 -26.67 -7.21
N GLN A 784 1.52 -26.85 -8.14
CA GLN A 784 2.21 -28.13 -8.36
C GLN A 784 3.01 -28.57 -7.12
N ALA A 785 3.73 -27.64 -6.48
CA ALA A 785 4.47 -27.92 -5.26
C ALA A 785 3.54 -28.30 -4.10
N LEU A 786 2.45 -27.56 -3.91
CA LEU A 786 1.43 -27.89 -2.90
C LEU A 786 0.79 -29.25 -3.18
N ALA A 787 0.43 -29.55 -4.43
CA ALA A 787 -0.18 -30.82 -4.81
C ALA A 787 0.78 -31.99 -4.56
N LEU A 788 2.06 -31.83 -4.90
CA LEU A 788 3.08 -32.86 -4.67
C LEU A 788 3.26 -33.13 -3.17
N ASN A 789 3.33 -32.07 -2.35
CA ASN A 789 3.48 -32.20 -0.91
C ASN A 789 2.19 -32.72 -0.24
N ALA A 790 1.02 -32.38 -0.77
CA ALA A 790 -0.25 -32.96 -0.34
C ALA A 790 -0.29 -34.47 -0.61
N ALA A 791 0.13 -34.91 -1.80
CA ALA A 791 0.24 -36.33 -2.14
C ALA A 791 1.23 -37.08 -1.22
N ARG A 792 2.36 -36.45 -0.86
CA ARG A 792 3.33 -37.03 0.08
C ARG A 792 2.78 -37.15 1.50
N ALA A 793 1.95 -36.19 1.91
CA ALA A 793 1.37 -36.12 3.24
C ALA A 793 0.07 -36.93 3.41
N ASP A 794 -0.35 -37.66 2.38
CA ASP A 794 -1.66 -38.32 2.30
C ASP A 794 -2.85 -37.36 2.54
N ALA A 795 -2.67 -36.09 2.18
CA ALA A 795 -3.70 -35.05 2.27
C ALA A 795 -4.61 -35.11 1.04
N THR A 796 -5.36 -36.20 0.91
CA THR A 796 -6.18 -36.55 -0.28
C THR A 796 -7.17 -35.46 -0.67
N ALA A 797 -7.92 -34.89 0.28
CA ALA A 797 -8.87 -33.80 0.00
C ALA A 797 -8.18 -32.56 -0.60
N LEU A 798 -7.02 -32.17 -0.06
CA LEU A 798 -6.23 -31.05 -0.56
C LEU A 798 -5.63 -31.35 -1.95
N LEU A 799 -5.16 -32.58 -2.17
CA LEU A 799 -4.65 -33.03 -3.46
C LEU A 799 -5.74 -32.96 -4.56
N ASP A 800 -6.94 -33.46 -4.27
CA ASP A 800 -8.05 -33.47 -5.22
C ASP A 800 -8.47 -32.04 -5.62
N GLN A 801 -8.53 -31.12 -4.64
CA GLN A 801 -8.84 -29.71 -4.92
C GLN A 801 -7.75 -29.01 -5.77
N LEU A 802 -6.47 -29.28 -5.49
CA LEU A 802 -5.36 -28.66 -6.23
C LEU A 802 -5.24 -29.17 -7.66
N THR A 803 -5.54 -30.46 -7.89
CA THR A 803 -5.41 -31.12 -9.20
C THR A 803 -6.62 -30.88 -10.11
N SER A 804 -7.82 -30.71 -9.55
CA SER A 804 -9.04 -30.41 -10.32
C SER A 804 -8.99 -29.06 -11.07
N HIS A 805 -8.21 -28.10 -10.56
CA HIS A 805 -8.04 -26.77 -11.17
C HIS A 805 -6.69 -26.57 -11.85
N ALA A 806 -5.98 -27.66 -12.19
CA ALA A 806 -4.72 -27.56 -12.94
C ALA A 806 -4.97 -27.10 -14.38
N ALA A 807 -4.10 -26.23 -14.90
CA ALA A 807 -4.25 -25.71 -16.26
C ALA A 807 -3.98 -26.82 -17.30
N PRO A 808 -4.61 -26.77 -18.49
CA PRO A 808 -4.32 -27.71 -19.56
C PRO A 808 -2.83 -27.68 -19.95
N GLY A 809 -2.13 -28.80 -19.76
CA GLY A 809 -0.69 -28.94 -20.03
C GLY A 809 0.19 -28.92 -18.78
N ASP A 810 -0.35 -28.57 -17.61
CA ASP A 810 0.36 -28.73 -16.34
C ASP A 810 0.40 -30.21 -15.92
N TRP A 811 1.50 -30.62 -15.30
CA TRP A 811 1.59 -31.94 -14.69
C TRP A 811 0.88 -31.93 -13.33
N THR A 812 0.19 -33.02 -13.01
CA THR A 812 -0.47 -33.22 -11.71
C THR A 812 0.03 -34.51 -11.06
N PRO A 813 0.39 -34.48 -9.77
CA PRO A 813 0.78 -35.68 -9.06
C PRO A 813 -0.46 -36.56 -8.83
N ARG A 814 -0.39 -37.84 -9.20
CA ARG A 814 -1.43 -38.84 -8.90
C ARG A 814 -1.18 -39.58 -7.59
N TRP A 815 0.09 -39.76 -7.25
CA TRP A 815 0.57 -40.35 -6.03
C TRP A 815 2.00 -39.85 -5.80
N ALA A 816 2.46 -39.87 -4.56
CA ALA A 816 3.84 -39.59 -4.21
C ALA A 816 4.25 -40.46 -3.01
N THR A 817 5.53 -40.79 -2.92
CA THR A 817 6.10 -41.52 -1.78
C THR A 817 7.03 -40.60 -1.00
N GLY A 818 6.94 -40.62 0.33
CA GLY A 818 7.84 -39.90 1.23
C GLY A 818 7.14 -39.58 2.55
N SER A 819 7.75 -39.94 3.68
CA SER A 819 7.06 -40.03 4.98
C SER A 819 7.40 -38.93 6.00
N ASP A 820 8.24 -37.95 5.64
CA ASP A 820 8.77 -36.98 6.62
C ASP A 820 7.92 -35.70 6.73
N LEU A 821 6.59 -35.82 6.68
CA LEU A 821 5.69 -34.68 6.86
C LEU A 821 4.84 -34.86 8.11
N SER A 822 5.36 -34.37 9.23
CA SER A 822 4.63 -34.36 10.50
C SER A 822 3.64 -33.20 10.53
N LYS A 823 2.42 -33.45 11.03
CA LYS A 823 1.46 -32.36 11.37
C LYS A 823 2.01 -31.39 12.42
N SER A 824 3.07 -31.79 13.13
CA SER A 824 3.81 -30.95 14.08
C SER A 824 4.88 -30.08 13.41
N LEU A 825 5.05 -30.14 12.08
CA LEU A 825 6.02 -29.33 11.35
C LEU A 825 5.73 -27.83 11.54
N ARG A 826 6.62 -27.15 12.25
CA ARG A 826 6.55 -25.70 12.50
C ARG A 826 7.35 -24.89 11.50
N GLU A 827 8.53 -25.35 11.13
CA GLU A 827 9.47 -24.64 10.26
C GLU A 827 10.34 -25.62 9.46
N THR A 828 10.75 -25.22 8.25
CA THR A 828 11.81 -25.89 7.48
C THR A 828 13.03 -24.98 7.43
N MET A 829 14.02 -25.25 8.27
CA MET A 829 15.26 -24.49 8.35
C MET A 829 16.11 -24.72 7.10
N SER A 830 16.11 -23.73 6.21
CA SER A 830 16.74 -23.80 4.88
C SER A 830 18.02 -22.99 4.87
N GLY A 831 19.12 -23.56 4.37
CA GLY A 831 20.39 -22.83 4.27
C GLY A 831 21.58 -23.71 3.95
N HIS A 832 21.56 -24.98 4.37
CA HIS A 832 22.61 -25.91 4.00
C HIS A 832 22.58 -26.24 2.50
N ALA A 833 23.75 -26.25 1.87
CA ALA A 833 23.91 -26.56 0.44
C ALA A 833 24.13 -28.06 0.17
N HIS A 834 24.24 -28.88 1.22
CA HIS A 834 24.39 -30.32 1.14
C HIS A 834 23.68 -31.01 2.33
N SER A 835 23.67 -32.34 2.36
CA SER A 835 23.03 -33.12 3.41
C SER A 835 23.53 -32.76 4.81
N VAL A 836 22.59 -32.54 5.72
CA VAL A 836 22.85 -32.37 7.15
C VAL A 836 23.20 -33.73 7.74
N ALA A 837 24.38 -33.83 8.34
CA ALA A 837 24.92 -35.06 8.91
C ALA A 837 24.72 -35.14 10.44
N ALA A 838 24.49 -34.01 11.11
CA ALA A 838 24.31 -33.94 12.55
C ALA A 838 23.32 -32.85 12.96
N VAL A 839 22.54 -33.10 14.02
CA VAL A 839 21.68 -32.12 14.68
C VAL A 839 21.77 -32.29 16.21
N ALA A 840 21.86 -31.18 16.93
CA ALA A 840 21.79 -31.15 18.39
C ALA A 840 20.86 -30.01 18.83
N CYS A 841 19.95 -30.28 19.77
CA CYS A 841 19.11 -29.24 20.37
C CYS A 841 19.66 -28.87 21.75
N THR A 842 19.73 -27.56 22.04
CA THR A 842 20.19 -27.05 23.35
C THR A 842 19.52 -25.71 23.65
N SER A 843 19.83 -25.12 24.79
CA SER A 843 19.48 -23.73 25.13
C SER A 843 20.74 -22.85 25.06
N LEU A 844 20.66 -21.73 24.34
CA LEU A 844 21.67 -20.67 24.31
C LEU A 844 21.02 -19.40 24.87
N ASP A 845 21.46 -18.91 26.03
CA ASP A 845 20.87 -17.73 26.69
C ASP A 845 19.33 -17.78 26.83
N ASP A 846 18.81 -18.91 27.33
CA ASP A 846 17.37 -19.22 27.46
C ASP A 846 16.58 -19.29 26.13
N ILE A 847 17.27 -19.22 24.99
CA ILE A 847 16.72 -19.46 23.66
C ILE A 847 16.88 -20.94 23.32
N PRO A 848 15.80 -21.70 23.05
CA PRO A 848 15.94 -23.05 22.53
C PRO A 848 16.49 -22.97 21.10
N VAL A 849 17.62 -23.63 20.86
CA VAL A 849 18.31 -23.62 19.57
C VAL A 849 18.56 -25.04 19.04
N ALA A 850 18.68 -25.16 17.73
CA ALA A 850 19.25 -26.32 17.06
C ALA A 850 20.60 -25.96 16.44
N VAL A 851 21.60 -26.82 16.60
CA VAL A 851 22.89 -26.73 15.93
C VAL A 851 22.95 -27.84 14.90
N THR A 852 23.17 -27.50 13.62
CA THR A 852 23.20 -28.44 12.51
C THR A 852 24.56 -28.44 11.83
N GLY A 853 25.13 -29.63 11.62
CA GLY A 853 26.37 -29.82 10.86
C GLY A 853 26.08 -30.50 9.52
N SER A 854 26.70 -30.02 8.45
CA SER A 854 26.39 -30.43 7.08
C SER A 854 27.64 -30.66 6.24
N TYR A 855 27.49 -31.49 5.21
CA TYR A 855 28.52 -31.75 4.21
C TYR A 855 28.81 -30.56 3.27
N ASP A 856 28.14 -29.41 3.46
CA ASP A 856 28.54 -28.14 2.84
C ASP A 856 29.71 -27.46 3.56
N ASN A 857 30.37 -28.18 4.48
CA ASN A 857 31.47 -27.73 5.33
C ASN A 857 31.09 -26.57 6.26
N THR A 858 29.80 -26.52 6.65
CA THR A 858 29.30 -25.52 7.58
C THR A 858 28.54 -26.13 8.75
N VAL A 859 28.63 -25.44 9.89
CA VAL A 859 27.74 -25.64 11.04
C VAL A 859 26.86 -24.40 11.19
N ARG A 860 25.55 -24.58 11.35
CA ARG A 860 24.57 -23.49 11.52
C ARG A 860 23.86 -23.62 12.87
N VAL A 861 23.51 -22.49 13.47
CA VAL A 861 22.71 -22.43 14.71
C VAL A 861 21.36 -21.83 14.36
N TRP A 862 20.27 -22.38 14.88
CA TRP A 862 18.91 -21.98 14.55
C TRP A 862 18.11 -21.70 15.81
N ASP A 863 17.37 -20.59 15.88
CA ASP A 863 16.36 -20.36 16.92
C ASP A 863 15.15 -21.27 16.65
N LEU A 864 14.82 -22.17 17.58
CA LEU A 864 13.71 -23.11 17.40
C LEU A 864 12.32 -22.47 17.60
N ARG A 865 12.24 -21.24 18.09
CA ARG A 865 10.97 -20.49 18.23
C ARG A 865 10.62 -19.78 16.93
N GLU A 866 11.62 -19.22 16.27
CA GLU A 866 11.47 -18.38 15.09
C GLU A 866 11.90 -19.06 13.79
N GLY A 867 12.59 -20.20 13.88
CA GLY A 867 13.08 -20.97 12.72
C GLY A 867 14.21 -20.30 11.94
N GLN A 868 14.74 -19.19 12.46
CA GLN A 868 15.78 -18.40 11.82
C GLN A 868 17.18 -18.84 12.25
N GLN A 869 18.15 -18.67 11.35
CA GLN A 869 19.55 -18.89 11.69
C GLN A 869 20.08 -17.78 12.61
N ILE A 870 20.75 -18.16 13.68
CA ILE A 870 21.47 -17.27 14.59
C ILE A 870 22.91 -17.17 14.13
N GLY A 871 23.30 -15.99 13.64
CA GLY A 871 24.66 -15.70 13.19
C GLY A 871 25.02 -16.29 11.83
N GLU A 872 26.28 -16.10 11.39
CA GLU A 872 26.81 -16.66 10.14
C GLU A 872 27.13 -18.16 10.28
N PRO A 873 27.11 -18.93 9.17
CA PRO A 873 27.54 -20.32 9.20
C PRO A 873 28.99 -20.43 9.68
N LEU A 874 29.25 -21.28 10.66
CA LEU A 874 30.59 -21.59 11.13
C LEU A 874 31.28 -22.44 10.05
N THR A 875 32.41 -21.95 9.55
CA THR A 875 33.16 -22.58 8.44
C THR A 875 34.45 -23.24 8.95
N GLY A 876 35.00 -24.19 8.17
CA GLY A 876 36.24 -24.91 8.50
C GLY A 876 36.03 -26.28 9.16
N HIS A 877 34.81 -26.81 9.11
CA HIS A 877 34.38 -28.09 9.66
C HIS A 877 34.22 -29.19 8.61
#